data_AF-A0A226EGH5-F1
#
_entry.id   AF-A0A226EGH5-F1
#
_cell.length_a   1.000
_cell.length_b   1.000
_cell.length_c   1.000
_cell.angle_alpha   90.00
_cell.angle_beta   90.00
_cell.angle_gamma   90.00
#
_symmetry.space_group_name_H-M   'P 1'
#
loop_
_entity.id
_entity.type
_entity.pdbx_description
1 polymer ?
#
loop_
_entity_poly.entity_id
_entity_poly.type
_entity_poly.pdbx_seq_one_letter_code
_entity_poly.pdbx_strand_id
1 'polypeptide(L)'
;MKVGLVFGVIFLLRGCNGAGGPSDDPIAVTPPNLPGGEIACDAPPGPFFVDFSPPFPTDAWWSGFTVTNQDANVAGPFPYQSATSNTGLTFGIGDNREFDGASVKVPTQVDWTASIADLPNALNNRKATAWDTQTVCLQYFNGQGATMDTCLIPGSPYMTFVFRNAGIVLTSGGGTITEFLWVTPGQRARVTLQNGVYYTLYVVEGTADLTAAGTTITSPPGTSATIRLSKVKALGQEAVLDAYSTTYATGLDFRYNVQGNVATTTWTWDVVGDPSQLLILSWPHHRELLQGGQFVNIEYLTLKGPMRGVLGNVWIQQYELPTISWFAEAPIHASCLAELTKTLEAEVNSLTVMIPGDFYFWGGAFGRASRLALIAEQIGRPDLITRVVDILKESCNYWFDPAHTPAAAFETGWGGFINKEGWNNTWVDFGNAYYNDHHFHYGYLLYGAAVIGKYDPAWLNQNMDFMMHVARDVGNPSPNDPHHTVTRHMDFFAGHSWASGIANGAGPRDQESSGEAINGYYGLLLFAHAVNNQALIDWSRFLLAMEIKGAQVYWHLYPNRAPDASPYPEQPFRDLTTVGNVMDWQTGAWLFWGDQRTQIAAIQILPLTPIGQVTYDREWMEGVVPYCQVELDDVTIGDAFKSVIYAAYAKVNPQEAYAYSSRLFDWGTGNSASNQLYFVATQASGADICSAAQQTPEGLFTIQDAATGLFVTAEGNGNLAATTSADVLASKFVLGFTPGGGTIQVLSSELFVTASPNGDMPITAARETVGSYEVFRWTPQADQTYTLTAMVNRAEVTTSAGEGQLINNANSTNGIPAGRYRLVPTDNAPPVDLPPTATIRSVENTRYVVATAGAPTLMTTSPDVGGATRWAFAKVEESPEASPYYTIQNLDTQQYVTGNMAGTVPLSATAPAPQAWEHFQVVAYQGSYILIHVASGHPVASQADDTLIDNTTTINGSTLWAIAA
;
A
#
# COMPACT_ATOMS: atom_id res chain seq x y z
N MET A 1 10.64 63.43 52.00
CA MET A 1 10.38 61.98 52.12
C MET A 1 9.92 61.48 50.77
N LYS A 2 10.74 60.64 50.12
CA LYS A 2 10.50 60.09 48.78
C LYS A 2 9.67 58.81 48.92
N VAL A 3 8.59 58.72 48.15
CA VAL A 3 7.84 57.48 47.90
C VAL A 3 8.35 56.93 46.57
N GLY A 4 8.94 55.74 46.59
CA GLY A 4 9.37 55.01 45.41
C GLY A 4 8.36 53.92 45.08
N LEU A 5 7.76 53.99 43.90
CA LEU A 5 7.00 52.91 43.29
C LEU A 5 7.96 51.80 42.86
N VAL A 6 7.71 50.57 43.32
CA VAL A 6 8.24 49.34 42.72
C VAL A 6 7.12 48.74 41.90
N PHE A 7 7.23 48.81 40.57
CA PHE A 7 6.39 48.05 39.66
C PHE A 7 6.94 46.61 39.61
N GLY A 8 6.30 45.70 40.35
CA GLY A 8 6.43 44.26 40.13
C GLY A 8 5.43 43.86 39.05
N VAL A 9 5.93 43.50 37.86
CA VAL A 9 5.13 42.79 36.87
C VAL A 9 4.96 41.36 37.41
N ILE A 10 3.83 41.14 38.08
CA ILE A 10 3.34 39.82 38.42
C ILE A 10 2.91 39.19 37.09
N PHE A 11 3.62 38.16 36.64
CA PHE A 11 3.03 37.16 35.76
C PHE A 11 1.80 36.64 36.50
N LEU A 12 0.62 37.12 36.09
CA LEU A 12 -0.62 36.44 36.39
C LEU A 12 -0.47 35.06 35.77
N LEU A 13 -0.12 34.08 36.60
CA LEU A 13 -0.58 32.71 36.47
C LEU A 13 -2.11 32.79 36.36
N ARG A 14 -2.62 33.11 35.17
CA ARG A 14 -3.89 32.54 34.73
C ARG A 14 -3.65 31.04 34.89
N GLY A 15 -4.48 30.39 35.71
CA GLY A 15 -4.37 28.95 35.87
C GLY A 15 -4.26 28.31 34.50
N CYS A 16 -3.17 27.58 34.27
CA CYS A 16 -3.01 26.72 33.11
C CYS A 16 -4.01 25.56 33.25
N ASN A 17 -5.29 25.88 33.07
CA ASN A 17 -6.37 24.96 32.76
C ASN A 17 -6.94 25.51 31.45
N GLY A 18 -6.46 24.99 30.34
CA GLY A 18 -6.84 25.41 29.00
C GLY A 18 -5.66 25.30 28.04
N ALA A 19 -5.23 24.07 27.76
CA ALA A 19 -4.59 23.83 26.47
C ALA A 19 -5.65 24.16 25.42
N GLY A 20 -5.57 25.34 24.80
CA GLY A 20 -6.37 25.66 23.62
C GLY A 20 -5.84 24.86 22.45
N GLY A 21 -6.70 24.10 21.79
CA GLY A 21 -6.37 23.32 20.60
C GLY A 21 -7.55 23.29 19.63
N PRO A 22 -7.44 22.52 18.53
CA PRO A 22 -8.62 22.17 17.74
C PRO A 22 -9.70 21.60 18.66
N SER A 23 -10.97 21.88 18.41
CA SER A 23 -12.15 21.60 19.27
C SER A 23 -11.92 21.42 20.78
N ASP A 24 -12.53 22.26 21.62
CA ASP A 24 -12.50 22.04 23.06
C ASP A 24 -13.25 20.75 23.48
N ASP A 25 -14.10 20.18 22.61
CA ASP A 25 -14.83 18.94 22.90
C ASP A 25 -14.14 17.70 22.27
N PRO A 26 -13.84 16.65 23.05
CA PRO A 26 -13.31 15.38 22.55
C PRO A 26 -14.38 14.53 21.86
N ILE A 27 -13.97 13.61 20.99
CA ILE A 27 -14.88 12.66 20.31
C ILE A 27 -15.59 11.76 21.34
N ALA A 28 -14.83 11.28 22.33
CA ALA A 28 -15.32 10.56 23.51
C ALA A 28 -14.28 10.67 24.64
N VAL A 29 -14.69 10.31 25.86
CA VAL A 29 -13.82 10.30 27.06
C VAL A 29 -13.88 8.95 27.80
N THR A 30 -14.41 7.92 27.14
CA THR A 30 -14.57 6.60 27.74
C THR A 30 -13.19 6.02 28.11
N PRO A 31 -13.05 5.44 29.32
CA PRO A 31 -11.85 4.72 29.71
C PRO A 31 -11.59 3.49 28.83
N PRO A 32 -10.30 3.14 28.61
CA PRO A 32 -9.95 1.97 27.81
C PRO A 32 -10.45 0.68 28.45
N ASN A 33 -11.09 -0.15 27.63
CA ASN A 33 -11.47 -1.52 27.96
C ASN A 33 -11.19 -2.41 26.75
N LEU A 34 -9.91 -2.70 26.52
CA LEU A 34 -9.44 -3.43 25.35
C LEU A 34 -9.16 -4.91 25.68
N PRO A 35 -9.33 -5.85 24.74
CA PRO A 35 -9.19 -7.29 25.00
C PRO A 35 -7.81 -7.72 25.51
N GLY A 36 -6.74 -7.04 25.06
CA GLY A 36 -5.39 -7.24 25.55
C GLY A 36 -5.11 -6.62 26.94
N GLY A 37 -6.05 -5.84 27.47
CA GLY A 37 -5.94 -5.12 28.74
C GLY A 37 -5.06 -3.88 28.65
N GLU A 38 -4.41 -3.56 29.76
CA GLU A 38 -3.46 -2.46 29.90
C GLU A 38 -2.03 -3.00 29.99
N ILE A 39 -1.08 -2.25 29.41
CA ILE A 39 0.36 -2.55 29.49
C ILE A 39 1.16 -1.26 29.50
N ALA A 40 2.43 -1.29 29.92
CA ALA A 40 3.34 -0.17 29.78
C ALA A 40 4.44 -0.57 28.80
N CYS A 41 4.76 0.31 27.85
CA CYS A 41 5.92 0.15 26.98
C CYS A 41 7.22 0.18 27.81
N ASP A 42 8.23 -0.60 27.41
CA ASP A 42 9.52 -0.65 28.11
C ASP A 42 10.41 0.59 27.89
N ALA A 43 9.93 1.56 27.10
CA ALA A 43 10.50 2.90 26.95
C ALA A 43 9.63 3.93 27.68
N PRO A 44 9.69 4.03 29.02
CA PRO A 44 8.84 4.95 29.78
C PRO A 44 9.17 6.43 29.51
N PRO A 45 8.21 7.35 29.72
CA PRO A 45 8.48 8.78 29.66
C PRO A 45 9.56 9.17 30.67
N GLY A 46 10.48 10.03 30.26
CA GLY A 46 11.55 10.54 31.10
C GLY A 46 11.11 11.66 32.05
N PRO A 47 12.00 12.14 32.95
CA PRO A 47 11.75 13.28 33.85
C PRO A 47 11.38 14.60 33.16
N PHE A 48 11.43 14.69 31.82
CA PHE A 48 10.89 15.81 31.07
C PHE A 48 9.46 16.14 31.48
N PHE A 49 8.63 15.11 31.72
CA PHE A 49 7.22 15.26 32.08
C PHE A 49 6.95 15.14 33.59
N VAL A 50 7.95 15.36 34.46
CA VAL A 50 7.85 15.11 35.91
C VAL A 50 6.68 15.82 36.62
N ASP A 51 6.22 16.95 36.09
CA ASP A 51 5.10 17.73 36.64
C ASP A 51 3.74 17.41 35.99
N PHE A 52 3.70 16.42 35.09
CA PHE A 52 2.53 16.10 34.28
C PHE A 52 2.14 14.61 34.38
N SER A 53 0.99 14.28 33.81
CA SER A 53 0.50 12.89 33.70
C SER A 53 0.09 12.64 32.26
N PRO A 54 0.14 11.38 31.78
CA PRO A 54 -0.27 11.04 30.42
C PRO A 54 -1.74 11.43 30.18
N PRO A 55 -2.13 11.66 28.91
CA PRO A 55 -1.40 11.28 27.70
C PRO A 55 -0.29 12.26 27.28
N PHE A 56 0.81 11.73 26.74
CA PHE A 56 1.97 12.49 26.30
C PHE A 56 2.19 12.39 24.77
N PRO A 57 2.61 13.47 24.10
CA PRO A 57 2.96 13.42 22.68
C PRO A 57 4.14 12.48 22.41
N THR A 58 4.01 11.68 21.34
CA THR A 58 4.98 10.65 20.93
C THR A 58 5.60 10.94 19.56
N ASP A 59 4.87 11.66 18.70
CA ASP A 59 5.23 11.92 17.29
C ASP A 59 5.37 13.43 17.01
N ALA A 60 5.37 14.25 18.06
CA ALA A 60 5.64 15.67 17.93
C ALA A 60 7.06 15.94 17.42
N TRP A 61 7.27 17.08 16.75
CA TRP A 61 8.58 17.47 16.25
C TRP A 61 9.67 17.50 17.33
N TRP A 62 9.29 17.65 18.61
CA TRP A 62 10.15 17.73 19.80
C TRP A 62 10.24 16.44 20.63
N SER A 63 9.68 15.31 20.16
CA SER A 63 9.65 14.05 20.92
C SER A 63 11.02 13.54 21.38
N GLY A 64 12.13 13.93 20.74
CA GLY A 64 13.48 13.60 21.19
C GLY A 64 13.85 14.10 22.59
N PHE A 65 13.06 15.01 23.18
CA PHE A 65 13.24 15.49 24.56
C PHE A 65 12.60 14.59 25.63
N THR A 66 11.88 13.53 25.24
CA THR A 66 10.93 12.88 26.15
C THR A 66 11.36 11.50 26.64
N VAL A 67 12.18 10.79 25.86
CA VAL A 67 12.55 9.38 26.12
C VAL A 67 14.06 9.21 26.25
N THR A 68 14.49 8.11 26.87
CA THR A 68 15.90 7.73 27.05
C THR A 68 16.73 8.82 27.76
N ASN A 69 17.81 9.30 27.14
CA ASN A 69 18.69 10.35 27.64
C ASN A 69 18.10 11.75 27.44
N GLN A 70 17.01 11.90 26.66
CA GLN A 70 16.40 13.19 26.30
C GLN A 70 17.43 14.15 25.70
N ASP A 71 18.24 13.67 24.76
CA ASP A 71 19.29 14.44 24.11
C ASP A 71 19.36 14.23 22.60
N ALA A 72 18.33 13.60 22.03
CA ALA A 72 18.18 13.50 20.60
C ALA A 72 18.00 14.90 19.99
N ASN A 73 18.58 15.10 18.80
CA ASN A 73 18.25 16.25 17.98
C ASN A 73 16.80 16.14 17.54
N VAL A 74 16.07 17.25 17.65
CA VAL A 74 14.66 17.31 17.29
C VAL A 74 14.46 18.07 15.98
N ALA A 75 13.28 17.86 15.37
CA ALA A 75 12.86 18.47 14.12
C ALA A 75 12.41 19.94 14.30
N GLY A 76 13.16 20.74 15.06
CA GLY A 76 12.83 22.15 15.27
C GLY A 76 13.43 22.79 16.53
N PRO A 77 12.93 23.97 16.93
CA PRO A 77 11.90 24.75 16.23
C PRO A 77 12.49 25.41 14.96
N PHE A 78 12.09 24.95 13.78
CA PHE A 78 12.66 25.46 12.52
C PHE A 78 12.55 26.99 12.43
N PRO A 79 13.56 27.71 11.92
CA PRO A 79 14.72 27.22 11.19
C PRO A 79 15.83 26.66 12.08
N TYR A 80 15.70 26.72 13.40
CA TYR A 80 16.63 26.08 14.31
C TYR A 80 16.38 24.58 14.39
N GLN A 81 17.46 23.84 14.54
CA GLN A 81 17.43 22.52 15.14
C GLN A 81 17.99 22.63 16.55
N SER A 82 17.47 21.81 17.46
CA SER A 82 17.84 21.86 18.86
C SER A 82 17.95 20.47 19.48
N ALA A 83 18.70 20.38 20.57
CA ALA A 83 18.73 19.21 21.44
C ALA A 83 18.85 19.67 22.89
N THR A 84 18.24 18.94 23.82
CA THR A 84 18.48 19.16 25.24
C THR A 84 19.73 18.41 25.66
N SER A 85 20.64 19.03 26.41
CA SER A 85 21.73 18.32 27.12
C SER A 85 21.68 18.56 28.63
N ASN A 86 22.39 17.77 29.44
CA ASN A 86 22.49 18.01 30.89
C ASN A 86 23.17 19.35 31.23
N THR A 87 23.86 19.96 30.27
CA THR A 87 24.59 21.22 30.46
C THR A 87 23.89 22.41 29.84
N GLY A 88 22.73 22.24 29.20
CA GLY A 88 21.94 23.32 28.59
C GLY A 88 21.22 22.90 27.31
N LEU A 89 20.44 23.83 26.74
CA LEU A 89 19.79 23.64 25.45
C LEU A 89 20.77 23.98 24.33
N THR A 90 21.02 23.04 23.43
CA THR A 90 21.82 23.28 22.21
C THR A 90 20.90 23.69 21.06
N PHE A 91 21.37 24.60 20.21
CA PHE A 91 20.62 25.03 19.03
C PHE A 91 21.54 25.60 17.95
N GLY A 92 21.10 25.54 16.70
CA GLY A 92 21.77 26.18 15.58
C GLY A 92 20.92 26.09 14.31
N ILE A 93 21.41 26.71 13.23
CA ILE A 93 20.77 26.61 11.91
C ILE A 93 21.81 26.06 10.95
N GLY A 94 21.48 24.98 10.23
CA GLY A 94 22.34 24.43 9.19
C GLY A 94 22.72 25.48 8.13
N ASP A 95 24.02 25.62 7.86
CA ASP A 95 24.52 26.46 6.77
C ASP A 95 24.71 25.69 5.46
N ASN A 96 24.70 24.36 5.53
CA ASN A 96 25.02 23.50 4.42
C ASN A 96 23.78 22.72 3.96
N ARG A 97 23.34 22.99 2.73
CA ARG A 97 22.30 22.24 2.04
C ARG A 97 22.96 21.51 0.87
N GLU A 98 22.94 20.19 0.94
CA GLU A 98 23.66 19.31 0.02
C GLU A 98 22.67 18.53 -0.83
N PHE A 99 23.05 18.24 -2.08
CA PHE A 99 22.35 17.28 -2.94
C PHE A 99 23.34 16.22 -3.39
N ASP A 100 23.03 14.95 -3.14
CA ASP A 100 23.93 13.82 -3.41
C ASP A 100 23.56 13.00 -4.66
N GLY A 101 22.56 13.44 -5.42
CA GLY A 101 22.03 12.72 -6.59
C GLY A 101 20.67 12.08 -6.34
N ALA A 102 20.34 11.76 -5.07
CA ALA A 102 19.06 11.15 -4.70
C ALA A 102 18.33 11.90 -3.57
N SER A 103 19.08 12.62 -2.74
CA SER A 103 18.56 13.30 -1.56
C SER A 103 19.08 14.72 -1.42
N VAL A 104 18.23 15.60 -0.92
CA VAL A 104 18.64 16.87 -0.31
C VAL A 104 18.84 16.65 1.19
N LYS A 105 19.95 17.16 1.73
CA LYS A 105 20.34 17.05 3.14
C LYS A 105 20.63 18.41 3.72
N VAL A 106 20.17 18.65 4.93
CA VAL A 106 20.57 19.78 5.78
C VAL A 106 21.07 19.19 7.09
N PRO A 107 22.36 18.79 7.17
CA PRO A 107 22.92 18.17 8.36
C PRO A 107 22.74 19.05 9.59
N THR A 108 22.45 18.42 10.72
CA THR A 108 22.22 19.15 11.97
C THR A 108 23.46 19.92 12.40
N GLN A 109 23.26 21.21 12.67
CA GLN A 109 24.28 22.13 13.15
C GLN A 109 23.83 22.75 14.47
N VAL A 110 24.61 22.53 15.53
CA VAL A 110 24.41 23.16 16.84
C VAL A 110 25.48 24.23 17.06
N ASP A 111 25.08 25.49 16.99
CA ASP A 111 25.96 26.65 17.05
C ASP A 111 26.21 27.12 18.49
N TRP A 112 25.22 26.94 19.37
CA TRP A 112 25.23 27.45 20.74
C TRP A 112 24.64 26.45 21.74
N THR A 113 25.12 26.52 22.98
CA THR A 113 24.47 25.95 24.17
C THR A 113 24.09 27.07 25.12
N ALA A 114 22.80 27.22 25.44
CA ALA A 114 22.31 28.15 26.46
C ALA A 114 22.10 27.44 27.81
N SER A 115 22.60 28.04 28.88
CA SER A 115 22.61 27.44 30.22
C SER A 115 22.72 28.47 31.34
N ILE A 116 22.72 27.98 32.59
CA ILE A 116 23.00 28.73 33.81
C ILE A 116 24.31 28.24 34.44
N ALA A 117 25.06 29.14 35.08
CA ALA A 117 26.43 28.88 35.56
C ALA A 117 26.54 27.71 36.55
N ASP A 118 25.55 27.55 37.42
CA ASP A 118 25.53 26.52 38.47
C ASP A 118 24.54 25.39 38.15
N LEU A 119 24.32 25.08 36.87
CA LEU A 119 23.45 23.97 36.46
C LEU A 119 24.08 22.63 36.85
N PRO A 120 23.40 21.77 37.65
CA PRO A 120 23.86 20.42 37.87
C PRO A 120 23.86 19.62 36.57
N ASN A 121 24.95 18.89 36.29
CA ASN A 121 25.05 17.99 35.15
C ASN A 121 24.21 16.72 35.39
N ALA A 122 22.89 16.86 35.33
CA ALA A 122 21.93 15.79 35.62
C ALA A 122 20.63 15.97 34.83
N LEU A 123 20.04 14.84 34.45
CA LEU A 123 18.82 14.77 33.66
C LEU A 123 17.61 15.43 34.34
N ASN A 124 17.54 15.35 35.68
CA ASN A 124 16.41 15.85 36.48
C ASN A 124 16.45 17.37 36.73
N ASN A 125 17.43 18.08 36.18
CA ASN A 125 17.58 19.53 36.30
C ASN A 125 17.06 20.28 35.07
N ARG A 126 16.25 19.59 34.27
CA ARG A 126 15.46 20.12 33.17
C ARG A 126 14.10 19.44 33.12
N LYS A 127 13.07 20.16 32.67
CA LYS A 127 11.70 19.63 32.52
C LYS A 127 10.88 20.49 31.55
N ALA A 128 9.82 19.93 31.00
CA ALA A 128 8.76 20.68 30.36
C ALA A 128 8.04 21.57 31.39
N THR A 129 7.53 22.70 30.95
CA THR A 129 6.67 23.59 31.74
C THR A 129 5.30 23.81 31.11
N ALA A 130 5.18 23.61 29.79
CA ALA A 130 3.93 23.60 29.04
C ALA A 130 4.19 23.07 27.63
N TRP A 131 3.14 22.63 26.95
CA TRP A 131 3.12 22.46 25.50
C TRP A 131 1.70 22.72 24.97
N ASP A 132 1.61 23.10 23.72
CA ASP A 132 0.38 23.14 22.95
C ASP A 132 0.55 22.30 21.68
N THR A 133 -0.31 22.50 20.67
CA THR A 133 -0.21 21.76 19.40
C THR A 133 1.14 21.91 18.70
N GLN A 134 1.89 23.01 18.90
CA GLN A 134 3.10 23.33 18.14
C GLN A 134 4.25 23.91 19.00
N THR A 135 3.94 24.48 20.15
CA THR A 135 4.91 25.02 21.11
C THR A 135 5.29 23.98 22.16
N VAL A 136 6.57 23.94 22.52
CA VAL A 136 7.02 23.29 23.77
C VAL A 136 7.83 24.28 24.60
N CYS A 137 7.48 24.40 25.88
CA CYS A 137 8.21 25.20 26.85
C CYS A 137 8.94 24.30 27.84
N LEU A 138 10.18 24.64 28.16
CA LEU A 138 11.02 23.90 29.09
C LEU A 138 11.84 24.83 29.98
N GLN A 139 12.26 24.30 31.12
CA GLN A 139 13.04 24.99 32.13
C GLN A 139 14.28 24.18 32.49
N TYR A 140 15.42 24.86 32.57
CA TYR A 140 16.64 24.40 33.24
C TYR A 140 16.75 25.07 34.60
N PHE A 141 17.10 24.33 35.65
CA PHE A 141 17.11 24.85 37.02
C PHE A 141 18.16 24.20 37.91
N ASN A 142 18.70 24.96 38.88
CA ASN A 142 19.72 24.46 39.81
C ASN A 142 19.18 23.97 41.16
N GLY A 143 17.87 24.05 41.38
CA GLY A 143 17.22 23.69 42.66
C GLY A 143 17.40 24.71 43.78
N GLN A 144 18.08 25.83 43.53
CA GLN A 144 18.35 26.92 44.48
C GLN A 144 17.70 28.26 44.04
N GLY A 145 16.74 28.20 43.12
CA GLY A 145 15.98 29.36 42.64
C GLY A 145 16.54 30.04 41.39
N ALA A 146 17.66 29.57 40.81
CA ALA A 146 18.12 30.03 39.51
C ALA A 146 17.48 29.19 38.39
N THR A 147 16.90 29.86 37.39
CA THR A 147 16.26 29.19 36.24
C THR A 147 16.63 29.85 34.90
N MET A 148 16.57 29.04 33.85
CA MET A 148 16.47 29.46 32.45
C MET A 148 15.23 28.82 31.85
N ASP A 149 14.26 29.63 31.47
CA ASP A 149 13.01 29.21 30.84
C ASP A 149 13.05 29.55 29.34
N THR A 150 12.51 28.68 28.49
CA THR A 150 12.41 28.91 27.05
C THR A 150 11.16 28.25 26.48
N CYS A 151 10.53 28.90 25.50
CA CYS A 151 9.47 28.34 24.69
C CYS A 151 9.96 28.25 23.26
N LEU A 152 9.92 27.05 22.70
CA LEU A 152 10.38 26.74 21.37
C LEU A 152 9.19 26.81 20.42
N ILE A 153 9.25 27.76 19.48
CA ILE A 153 8.16 28.13 18.57
C ILE A 153 8.62 27.90 17.13
N PRO A 154 8.08 26.91 16.40
CA PRO A 154 8.34 26.77 14.97
C PRO A 154 8.07 28.08 14.21
N GLY A 155 8.99 28.43 13.32
CA GLY A 155 8.99 29.68 12.58
C GLY A 155 9.64 30.86 13.30
N SER A 156 9.96 30.79 14.60
CA SER A 156 10.65 31.91 15.25
C SER A 156 12.07 32.10 14.69
N PRO A 157 12.43 33.29 14.17
CA PRO A 157 13.81 33.57 13.74
C PRO A 157 14.75 33.83 14.92
N TYR A 158 14.28 33.65 16.17
CA TYR A 158 15.06 33.86 17.38
C TYR A 158 14.88 32.70 18.35
N MET A 159 15.94 32.36 19.07
CA MET A 159 15.85 31.59 20.31
C MET A 159 15.74 32.54 21.49
N THR A 160 14.73 32.35 22.34
CA THR A 160 14.42 33.24 23.47
C THR A 160 14.64 32.52 24.79
N PHE A 161 15.42 33.11 25.69
CA PHE A 161 15.76 32.57 27.00
C PHE A 161 15.46 33.59 28.09
N VAL A 162 14.63 33.21 29.06
CA VAL A 162 14.29 34.03 30.21
C VAL A 162 15.04 33.52 31.42
N PHE A 163 16.03 34.28 31.88
CA PHE A 163 16.84 33.96 33.04
C PHE A 163 16.28 34.62 34.29
N ARG A 164 16.21 33.87 35.39
CA ARG A 164 15.77 34.37 36.70
C ARG A 164 16.80 34.00 37.74
N ASN A 165 17.31 35.02 38.43
CA ASN A 165 18.30 34.88 39.51
C ASN A 165 19.48 33.95 39.14
N ALA A 166 19.94 34.00 37.88
CA ALA A 166 20.90 33.05 37.33
C ALA A 166 22.15 33.76 36.80
N GLY A 167 23.33 33.12 36.88
CA GLY A 167 24.46 33.51 36.05
C GLY A 167 24.23 32.96 34.64
N ILE A 168 24.13 33.82 33.63
CA ILE A 168 23.90 33.42 32.23
C ILE A 168 25.17 32.74 31.71
N VAL A 169 25.02 31.65 30.97
CA VAL A 169 26.12 31.01 30.22
C VAL A 169 25.65 30.66 28.82
N LEU A 170 26.24 31.31 27.81
CA LEU A 170 26.08 30.94 26.41
C LEU A 170 27.42 30.42 25.91
N THR A 171 27.47 29.16 25.48
CA THR A 171 28.68 28.51 24.99
C THR A 171 28.61 28.30 23.49
N SER A 172 29.58 28.80 22.75
CA SER A 172 29.72 28.61 21.31
C SER A 172 30.19 27.19 21.00
N GLY A 173 29.44 26.47 20.18
CA GLY A 173 29.85 25.25 19.49
C GLY A 173 30.66 25.52 18.22
N GLY A 174 30.56 26.73 17.65
CA GLY A 174 31.28 27.16 16.44
C GLY A 174 32.74 27.60 16.66
N GLY A 175 33.31 27.31 17.83
CA GLY A 175 34.68 27.70 18.22
C GLY A 175 34.75 29.02 18.99
N THR A 176 35.94 29.62 19.03
CA THR A 176 36.21 30.85 19.81
C THR A 176 35.34 32.01 19.33
N ILE A 177 34.83 32.83 20.25
CA ILE A 177 34.15 34.09 19.92
C ILE A 177 35.22 35.10 19.50
N THR A 178 35.24 35.44 18.22
CA THR A 178 36.23 36.36 17.63
C THR A 178 35.79 37.82 17.72
N GLU A 179 34.49 38.06 17.86
CA GLU A 179 33.92 39.39 18.08
C GLU A 179 32.74 39.32 19.04
N PHE A 180 32.73 40.21 20.03
CA PHE A 180 31.57 40.52 20.86
C PHE A 180 31.48 42.04 21.00
N LEU A 181 30.60 42.66 20.22
CA LEU A 181 30.51 44.12 20.12
C LEU A 181 29.10 44.58 20.46
N TRP A 182 28.97 45.34 21.55
CA TRP A 182 27.74 46.07 21.84
C TRP A 182 27.50 47.16 20.79
N VAL A 183 26.54 46.93 19.89
CA VAL A 183 26.08 47.96 18.94
C VAL A 183 25.16 48.95 19.63
N THR A 184 24.37 48.47 20.59
CA THR A 184 23.64 49.31 21.54
C THR A 184 23.96 48.81 22.94
N PRO A 185 24.72 49.59 23.74
CA PRO A 185 25.21 49.14 25.06
C PRO A 185 24.11 48.54 25.93
N GLY A 186 24.33 47.30 26.37
CA GLY A 186 23.42 46.57 27.26
C GLY A 186 22.10 46.10 26.62
N GLN A 187 21.88 46.35 25.32
CA GLN A 187 20.64 45.99 24.62
C GLN A 187 20.88 45.11 23.40
N ARG A 188 21.92 45.39 22.62
CA ARG A 188 22.18 44.69 21.35
C ARG A 188 23.67 44.49 21.12
N ALA A 189 24.08 43.24 20.89
CA ALA A 189 25.45 42.89 20.54
C ALA A 189 25.53 42.10 19.22
N ARG A 190 26.62 42.31 18.48
CA ARG A 190 27.08 41.43 17.41
C ARG A 190 28.02 40.39 17.99
N VAL A 191 27.83 39.15 17.57
CA VAL A 191 28.65 38.01 18.01
C VAL A 191 29.12 37.23 16.80
N THR A 192 30.44 37.20 16.58
CA THR A 192 31.05 36.45 15.47
C THR A 192 31.88 35.31 16.03
N LEU A 193 31.70 34.12 15.46
CA LEU A 193 32.41 32.90 15.84
C LEU A 193 33.61 32.63 14.94
N GLN A 194 34.53 31.80 15.40
CA GLN A 194 35.75 31.43 14.67
C GLN A 194 35.46 30.76 13.32
N ASN A 195 34.38 29.98 13.21
CA ASN A 195 33.92 29.36 11.97
C ASN A 195 33.21 30.34 11.01
N GLY A 196 33.15 31.64 11.33
CA GLY A 196 32.51 32.67 10.51
C GLY A 196 31.00 32.81 10.74
N VAL A 197 30.40 31.98 11.59
CA VAL A 197 28.98 32.09 11.96
C VAL A 197 28.74 33.42 12.71
N TYR A 198 27.69 34.12 12.32
CA TYR A 198 27.34 35.45 12.83
C TYR A 198 25.95 35.46 13.47
N TYR A 199 25.89 35.91 14.72
CA TYR A 199 24.66 36.07 15.49
C TYR A 199 24.48 37.51 15.99
N THR A 200 23.23 37.92 16.15
CA THR A 200 22.83 39.08 16.93
C THR A 200 22.25 38.61 18.27
N LEU A 201 22.73 39.20 19.37
CA LEU A 201 22.22 38.99 20.71
C LEU A 201 21.45 40.23 21.17
N TYR A 202 20.25 40.02 21.71
CA TYR A 202 19.39 41.06 22.24
C TYR A 202 19.09 40.83 23.71
N VAL A 203 19.19 41.87 24.53
CA VAL A 203 18.66 41.93 25.90
C VAL A 203 17.35 42.70 25.81
N VAL A 204 16.23 41.99 25.83
CA VAL A 204 14.91 42.58 25.56
C VAL A 204 14.14 42.94 26.82
N GLU A 205 14.49 42.31 27.95
CA GLU A 205 13.97 42.64 29.28
C GLU A 205 15.08 42.50 30.33
N GLY A 206 15.00 43.30 31.39
CA GLY A 206 15.99 43.30 32.46
C GLY A 206 17.33 43.91 32.06
N THR A 207 18.37 43.57 32.80
CA THR A 207 19.75 44.03 32.55
C THR A 207 20.71 42.86 32.70
N ALA A 208 21.56 42.64 31.70
CA ALA A 208 22.59 41.60 31.73
C ALA A 208 23.97 42.22 31.47
N ASP A 209 24.86 42.15 32.46
CA ASP A 209 26.27 42.49 32.29
C ASP A 209 26.99 41.29 31.65
N LEU A 210 27.04 41.28 30.31
CA LEU A 210 27.58 40.17 29.54
C LEU A 210 29.05 40.40 29.19
N THR A 211 29.89 39.41 29.52
CA THR A 211 31.31 39.37 29.14
C THR A 211 31.58 38.16 28.26
N ALA A 212 32.21 38.36 27.11
CA ALA A 212 32.67 37.29 26.24
C ALA A 212 34.15 36.94 26.52
N ALA A 213 34.45 35.65 26.66
CA ALA A 213 35.81 35.15 26.83
C ALA A 213 35.94 33.74 26.23
N GLY A 214 36.92 33.55 25.34
CA GLY A 214 37.11 32.25 24.68
C GLY A 214 35.87 31.83 23.91
N THR A 215 35.24 30.71 24.30
CA THR A 215 34.01 30.20 23.67
C THR A 215 32.73 30.60 24.41
N THR A 216 32.80 31.38 25.50
CA THR A 216 31.63 31.64 26.35
C THR A 216 31.28 33.12 26.45
N ILE A 217 29.99 33.39 26.61
CA ILE A 217 29.43 34.67 27.06
C ILE A 217 28.77 34.41 28.41
N THR A 218 29.15 35.18 29.43
CA THR A 218 28.66 34.97 30.80
C THR A 218 28.16 36.24 31.46
N SER A 219 27.31 36.09 32.48
CA SER A 219 26.91 37.15 33.40
C SER A 219 27.16 36.78 34.87
N PRO A 220 27.22 37.75 35.80
CA PRO A 220 27.29 37.46 37.23
C PRO A 220 26.08 36.66 37.74
N PRO A 221 26.24 35.86 38.81
CA PRO A 221 25.11 35.22 39.50
C PRO A 221 24.04 36.23 39.93
N GLY A 222 22.78 35.80 39.97
CA GLY A 222 21.65 36.66 40.33
C GLY A 222 21.11 37.54 39.18
N THR A 223 21.62 37.38 37.95
CA THR A 223 21.10 38.10 36.78
C THR A 223 19.67 37.68 36.48
N SER A 224 18.80 38.65 36.16
CA SER A 224 17.46 38.40 35.64
C SER A 224 17.26 39.23 34.38
N ALA A 225 17.16 38.54 33.25
CA ALA A 225 17.06 39.16 31.93
C ALA A 225 16.46 38.18 30.92
N THR A 226 15.82 38.73 29.89
CA THR A 226 15.39 37.97 28.71
C THR A 226 16.38 38.21 27.58
N ILE A 227 17.03 37.15 27.13
CA ILE A 227 18.01 37.16 26.05
C ILE A 227 17.42 36.50 24.81
N ARG A 228 17.57 37.13 23.65
CA ARG A 228 17.24 36.53 22.36
C ARG A 228 18.49 36.43 21.48
N LEU A 229 18.65 35.31 20.79
CA LEU A 229 19.71 35.11 19.81
C LEU A 229 19.10 34.85 18.43
N SER A 230 19.63 35.52 17.40
CA SER A 230 19.26 35.25 16.01
C SER A 230 20.50 35.08 15.13
N LYS A 231 20.47 34.12 14.20
CA LYS A 231 21.55 33.89 13.23
C LYS A 231 21.33 34.78 12.01
N VAL A 232 22.38 35.46 11.56
CA VAL A 232 22.36 36.28 10.34
C VAL A 232 23.08 35.52 9.22
N LYS A 233 22.34 35.09 8.20
CA LYS A 233 22.87 34.33 7.05
C LYS A 233 23.12 35.18 5.80
N ALA A 234 22.45 36.33 5.68
CA ALA A 234 22.56 37.18 4.49
C ALA A 234 22.52 38.68 4.83
N LEU A 235 23.05 39.49 3.90
CA LEU A 235 23.00 40.95 3.98
C LEU A 235 21.54 41.43 4.09
N GLY A 236 21.31 42.41 4.99
CA GLY A 236 19.98 43.01 5.20
C GLY A 236 19.09 42.28 6.21
N GLN A 237 19.35 40.99 6.52
CA GLN A 237 18.59 40.27 7.55
C GLN A 237 18.75 40.90 8.92
N GLU A 238 19.96 41.36 9.25
CA GLU A 238 20.28 42.00 10.53
C GLU A 238 19.31 43.16 10.85
N ALA A 239 19.01 44.02 9.87
CA ALA A 239 18.12 45.18 10.07
C ALA A 239 16.67 44.76 10.36
N VAL A 240 16.20 43.69 9.71
CA VAL A 240 14.87 43.12 9.98
C VAL A 240 14.83 42.49 11.37
N LEU A 241 15.86 41.71 11.71
CA LEU A 241 15.97 41.07 13.02
C LEU A 241 16.03 42.09 14.17
N ASP A 242 16.73 43.21 13.96
CA ASP A 242 16.80 44.29 14.93
C ASP A 242 15.43 44.93 15.17
N ALA A 243 14.72 45.25 14.09
CA ALA A 243 13.44 45.95 14.13
C ALA A 243 12.37 45.20 14.93
N TYR A 244 12.38 43.87 14.91
CA TYR A 244 11.36 43.01 15.52
C TYR A 244 11.88 42.20 16.73
N SER A 245 13.07 42.54 17.24
CA SER A 245 13.76 41.82 18.31
C SER A 245 13.03 41.83 19.66
N THR A 246 12.20 42.84 19.95
CA THR A 246 11.53 42.99 21.27
C THR A 246 10.22 42.23 21.40
N THR A 247 9.68 41.69 20.31
CA THR A 247 8.40 40.97 20.31
C THR A 247 8.61 39.47 20.06
N TYR A 248 8.03 38.62 20.90
CA TYR A 248 8.17 37.15 20.78
C TYR A 248 6.94 36.40 21.25
N ALA A 249 6.76 35.20 20.70
CA ALA A 249 5.69 34.29 21.06
C ALA A 249 6.05 33.43 22.27
N THR A 250 5.05 33.04 23.04
CA THR A 250 5.17 32.14 24.21
C THR A 250 4.23 30.94 24.16
N GLY A 251 3.38 30.85 23.14
CA GLY A 251 2.38 29.80 22.95
C GLY A 251 1.56 30.05 21.68
N LEU A 252 0.70 29.10 21.33
CA LEU A 252 -0.18 29.13 20.18
C LEU A 252 -1.57 28.59 20.52
N ASP A 253 -2.60 29.38 20.25
CA ASP A 253 -3.98 28.90 20.14
C ASP A 253 -4.29 28.63 18.66
N PHE A 254 -4.40 27.34 18.32
CA PHE A 254 -4.73 26.87 16.97
C PHE A 254 -6.20 26.46 16.90
N ARG A 255 -6.95 27.12 16.03
CA ARG A 255 -8.39 26.88 15.84
C ARG A 255 -8.70 26.62 14.37
N TYR A 256 -9.76 25.86 14.12
CA TYR A 256 -10.30 25.65 12.78
C TYR A 256 -11.82 25.86 12.78
N ASN A 257 -12.37 26.19 11.62
CA ASN A 257 -13.79 26.24 11.38
C ASN A 257 -14.09 25.82 9.94
N VAL A 258 -15.07 24.93 9.77
CA VAL A 258 -15.50 24.46 8.44
C VAL A 258 -16.79 25.18 8.02
N GLN A 259 -16.83 25.68 6.79
CA GLN A 259 -18.04 26.19 6.13
C GLN A 259 -18.13 25.59 4.73
N GLY A 260 -19.10 24.70 4.52
CA GLY A 260 -19.25 23.98 3.26
C GLY A 260 -18.01 23.12 2.97
N ASN A 261 -17.27 23.47 1.92
CA ASN A 261 -16.06 22.77 1.48
C ASN A 261 -14.78 23.55 1.77
N VAL A 262 -14.81 24.52 2.69
CA VAL A 262 -13.62 25.28 3.07
C VAL A 262 -13.40 25.17 4.58
N ALA A 263 -12.20 24.76 4.99
CA ALA A 263 -11.73 24.93 6.36
C ALA A 263 -10.90 26.21 6.46
N THR A 264 -11.25 27.07 7.41
CA THR A 264 -10.42 28.22 7.79
C THR A 264 -9.72 27.90 9.09
N THR A 265 -8.39 27.93 9.10
CA THR A 265 -7.59 27.83 10.33
C THR A 265 -7.17 29.21 10.79
N THR A 266 -7.18 29.40 12.11
CA THR A 266 -6.70 30.61 12.78
C THR A 266 -5.59 30.23 13.74
N TRP A 267 -4.41 30.79 13.50
CA TRP A 267 -3.24 30.64 14.34
C TRP A 267 -3.11 31.92 15.15
N THR A 268 -3.30 31.86 16.46
CA THR A 268 -3.15 33.04 17.33
C THR A 268 -2.00 32.80 18.30
N TRP A 269 -0.88 33.47 18.09
CA TRP A 269 0.24 33.40 19.03
C TRP A 269 -0.03 34.26 20.26
N ASP A 270 0.30 33.71 21.44
CA ASP A 270 0.46 34.48 22.67
C ASP A 270 1.76 35.27 22.60
N VAL A 271 1.70 36.58 22.84
CA VAL A 271 2.82 37.50 22.56
C VAL A 271 3.24 38.31 23.78
N VAL A 272 4.55 38.40 23.98
CA VAL A 272 5.20 39.47 24.75
C VAL A 272 5.68 40.56 23.78
N GLY A 273 5.35 41.82 24.06
CA GLY A 273 5.67 42.97 23.21
C GLY A 273 4.45 43.46 22.42
N ASP A 274 4.68 44.00 21.22
CA ASP A 274 3.62 44.47 20.31
C ASP A 274 3.17 43.33 19.37
N PRO A 275 1.94 42.81 19.49
CA PRO A 275 1.46 41.70 18.66
C PRO A 275 1.52 41.95 17.15
N SER A 276 1.43 43.20 16.69
CA SER A 276 1.54 43.54 15.27
C SER A 276 2.97 43.40 14.72
N GLN A 277 3.95 43.34 15.62
CA GLN A 277 5.38 43.23 15.31
C GLN A 277 5.94 41.82 15.53
N LEU A 278 5.10 40.83 15.87
CA LEU A 278 5.55 39.45 15.97
C LEU A 278 6.02 38.99 14.59
N LEU A 279 7.27 38.53 14.50
CA LEU A 279 7.85 37.99 13.28
C LEU A 279 7.90 36.45 13.36
N ILE A 280 7.08 35.79 12.55
CA ILE A 280 7.11 34.32 12.37
C ILE A 280 7.48 34.01 10.91
N LEU A 281 8.35 33.02 10.71
CA LEU A 281 8.77 32.54 9.40
C LEU A 281 7.81 31.47 8.88
N SER A 282 7.29 31.66 7.67
CA SER A 282 6.36 30.77 6.97
C SER A 282 7.08 29.85 5.99
N TRP A 283 6.72 28.57 5.91
CA TRP A 283 7.15 27.66 4.84
C TRP A 283 6.38 27.90 3.53
N PRO A 284 6.81 27.30 2.39
CA PRO A 284 6.08 27.39 1.13
C PRO A 284 4.58 27.09 1.23
N HIS A 285 4.19 25.95 1.83
CA HIS A 285 2.78 25.58 1.96
C HIS A 285 1.98 26.57 2.81
N HIS A 286 2.57 27.13 3.87
CA HIS A 286 1.90 28.15 4.68
C HIS A 286 1.52 29.37 3.85
N ARG A 287 2.44 29.84 3.00
CA ARG A 287 2.24 31.05 2.19
C ARG A 287 1.19 30.86 1.10
N GLU A 288 1.10 29.65 0.55
CA GLU A 288 0.09 29.32 -0.48
C GLU A 288 -1.34 29.41 0.08
N LEU A 289 -1.51 29.14 1.37
CA LEU A 289 -2.83 29.06 2.02
C LEU A 289 -3.18 30.34 2.80
N LEU A 290 -2.18 31.18 3.09
CA LEU A 290 -2.31 32.37 3.94
C LEU A 290 -3.23 33.42 3.31
N GLN A 291 -4.24 33.82 4.06
CA GLN A 291 -5.19 34.86 3.68
C GLN A 291 -4.65 36.24 4.08
N GLY A 292 -3.79 36.79 3.21
CA GLY A 292 -3.07 38.03 3.47
C GLY A 292 -1.69 37.76 4.07
N GLY A 293 -1.15 38.72 4.82
CA GLY A 293 0.18 38.61 5.44
C GLY A 293 1.08 39.79 5.09
N GLN A 294 1.76 40.30 6.10
CA GLN A 294 2.73 41.38 5.95
C GLN A 294 4.12 40.79 5.86
N PHE A 295 4.57 40.51 4.64
CA PHE A 295 5.89 39.92 4.41
C PHE A 295 7.02 40.94 4.60
N VAL A 296 8.09 40.50 5.26
CA VAL A 296 9.34 41.26 5.40
C VAL A 296 10.51 40.53 4.76
N ASN A 297 11.54 41.27 4.36
CA ASN A 297 12.66 40.73 3.58
C ASN A 297 13.66 39.97 4.46
N ILE A 298 13.26 38.79 4.94
CA ILE A 298 14.09 37.83 5.66
C ILE A 298 13.72 36.41 5.21
N GLU A 299 14.74 35.58 4.98
CA GLU A 299 14.57 34.23 4.47
C GLU A 299 15.63 33.27 5.04
N TYR A 300 15.20 32.06 5.43
CA TYR A 300 16.09 30.96 5.79
C TYR A 300 15.74 29.75 4.94
N LEU A 301 16.67 29.33 4.07
CA LEU A 301 16.53 28.07 3.34
C LEU A 301 16.73 26.91 4.31
N THR A 302 15.66 26.15 4.58
CA THR A 302 15.68 24.90 5.38
C THR A 302 15.43 23.70 4.47
N LEU A 303 15.37 22.47 4.99
CA LEU A 303 15.11 21.27 4.19
C LEU A 303 13.80 21.37 3.38
N LYS A 304 12.72 21.82 4.01
CA LYS A 304 11.38 22.03 3.41
C LYS A 304 11.26 23.35 2.62
N GLY A 305 12.39 23.94 2.24
CA GLY A 305 12.46 25.11 1.38
C GLY A 305 12.61 26.44 2.13
N PRO A 306 12.49 27.57 1.41
CA PRO A 306 12.71 28.89 1.99
C PRO A 306 11.60 29.27 2.96
N MET A 307 11.96 29.49 4.22
CA MET A 307 11.10 30.08 5.24
C MET A 307 11.16 31.61 5.17
N ARG A 308 10.03 32.30 5.03
CA ARG A 308 9.96 33.77 4.85
C ARG A 308 9.18 34.47 5.97
N GLY A 309 9.67 35.62 6.40
CA GLY A 309 9.08 36.38 7.52
C GLY A 309 7.72 36.98 7.22
N VAL A 310 6.76 36.77 8.12
CA VAL A 310 5.42 37.35 8.15
C VAL A 310 5.22 38.06 9.48
N LEU A 311 4.73 39.29 9.46
CA LEU A 311 4.39 40.04 10.65
C LEU A 311 2.95 39.80 11.11
N GLY A 312 2.76 39.91 12.42
CA GLY A 312 1.48 39.82 13.10
C GLY A 312 1.31 38.51 13.87
N ASN A 313 0.56 38.58 14.96
CA ASN A 313 0.29 37.45 15.84
C ASN A 313 -0.90 36.58 15.41
N VAL A 314 -1.50 36.86 14.26
CA VAL A 314 -2.61 36.06 13.73
C VAL A 314 -2.34 35.69 12.28
N TRP A 315 -2.33 34.38 11.99
CA TRP A 315 -2.41 33.88 10.61
C TRP A 315 -3.78 33.25 10.38
N ILE A 316 -4.36 33.53 9.22
CA ILE A 316 -5.57 32.89 8.73
C ILE A 316 -5.18 32.11 7.49
N GLN A 317 -5.46 30.82 7.45
CA GLN A 317 -5.26 29.99 6.25
C GLN A 317 -6.57 29.35 5.82
N GLN A 318 -6.70 29.09 4.52
CA GLN A 318 -7.85 28.40 3.95
C GLN A 318 -7.43 27.14 3.21
N TYR A 319 -8.10 26.04 3.55
CA TYR A 319 -7.97 24.74 2.90
C TYR A 319 -9.27 24.42 2.17
N GLU A 320 -9.17 24.13 0.88
CA GLU A 320 -10.25 23.48 0.14
C GLU A 320 -10.35 22.03 0.60
N LEU A 321 -11.54 21.63 1.04
CA LEU A 321 -11.80 20.32 1.61
C LEU A 321 -12.27 19.35 0.53
N PRO A 322 -11.73 18.11 0.51
CA PRO A 322 -12.21 17.11 -0.41
C PRO A 322 -13.71 16.82 -0.19
N THR A 323 -14.40 16.56 -1.30
CA THR A 323 -15.81 16.16 -1.39
C THR A 323 -15.98 14.65 -1.45
N ILE A 324 -14.89 13.93 -1.67
CA ILE A 324 -14.86 12.48 -1.81
C ILE A 324 -15.17 11.84 -0.46
N SER A 325 -16.18 10.97 -0.45
CA SER A 325 -16.52 10.08 0.66
C SER A 325 -16.32 8.63 0.21
N TRP A 326 -17.38 7.86 -0.03
CA TRP A 326 -17.30 6.41 -0.29
C TRP A 326 -16.77 6.05 -1.69
N PHE A 327 -17.06 6.88 -2.68
CA PHE A 327 -16.92 6.57 -4.12
C PHE A 327 -16.18 7.67 -4.88
N ALA A 328 -15.64 7.29 -6.04
CA ALA A 328 -15.20 8.21 -7.07
C ALA A 328 -16.33 9.16 -7.51
N GLU A 329 -16.00 10.39 -7.92
CA GLU A 329 -17.00 11.36 -8.37
C GLU A 329 -17.62 10.98 -9.72
N ALA A 330 -16.81 10.42 -10.63
CA ALA A 330 -17.28 9.97 -11.93
C ALA A 330 -17.93 8.57 -11.85
N PRO A 331 -18.99 8.31 -12.63
CA PRO A 331 -19.57 6.98 -12.74
C PRO A 331 -18.63 6.01 -13.44
N ILE A 332 -18.90 4.72 -13.28
CA ILE A 332 -18.17 3.64 -13.95
C ILE A 332 -18.46 3.71 -15.45
N HIS A 333 -17.41 3.73 -16.26
CA HIS A 333 -17.53 3.75 -17.72
C HIS A 333 -18.21 2.46 -18.22
N ALA A 334 -19.21 2.61 -19.10
CA ALA A 334 -20.07 1.51 -19.53
C ALA A 334 -19.29 0.36 -20.18
N SER A 335 -18.22 0.67 -20.93
CA SER A 335 -17.39 -0.34 -21.59
C SER A 335 -16.64 -1.26 -20.60
N CYS A 336 -16.48 -0.86 -19.35
CA CYS A 336 -15.77 -1.62 -18.31
C CYS A 336 -16.71 -2.45 -17.41
N LEU A 337 -18.01 -2.16 -17.41
CA LEU A 337 -18.94 -2.68 -16.40
C LEU A 337 -19.03 -4.21 -16.40
N ALA A 338 -19.06 -4.83 -17.58
CA ALA A 338 -19.18 -6.29 -17.69
C ALA A 338 -17.95 -7.00 -17.10
N GLU A 339 -16.75 -6.54 -17.44
CA GLU A 339 -15.49 -7.09 -16.92
C GLU A 339 -15.34 -6.85 -15.42
N LEU A 340 -15.68 -5.64 -14.95
CA LEU A 340 -15.64 -5.31 -13.52
C LEU A 340 -16.60 -6.16 -12.71
N THR A 341 -17.83 -6.34 -13.20
CA THR A 341 -18.83 -7.20 -12.54
C THR A 341 -18.30 -8.61 -12.36
N LYS A 342 -17.77 -9.19 -13.44
CA LYS A 342 -17.25 -10.55 -13.45
C LYS A 342 -15.99 -10.72 -12.59
N THR A 343 -15.08 -9.75 -12.64
CA THR A 343 -13.86 -9.73 -11.81
C THR A 343 -14.23 -9.68 -10.32
N LEU A 344 -15.20 -8.83 -9.97
CA LEU A 344 -15.68 -8.70 -8.60
C LEU A 344 -16.33 -9.97 -8.08
N GLU A 345 -17.19 -10.61 -8.88
CA GLU A 345 -17.79 -11.90 -8.52
C GLU A 345 -16.72 -12.96 -8.22
N ALA A 346 -15.70 -13.06 -9.06
CA ALA A 346 -14.61 -14.02 -8.85
C ALA A 346 -13.86 -13.74 -7.54
N GLU A 347 -13.44 -12.50 -7.30
CA GLU A 347 -12.69 -12.13 -6.09
C GLU A 347 -13.53 -12.33 -4.82
N VAL A 348 -14.82 -11.93 -4.81
CA VAL A 348 -15.73 -12.13 -3.68
C VAL A 348 -15.96 -13.62 -3.39
N ASN A 349 -16.11 -14.44 -4.42
CA ASN A 349 -16.31 -15.89 -4.27
C ASN A 349 -15.06 -16.61 -3.74
N SER A 350 -13.87 -16.09 -4.04
CA SER A 350 -12.60 -16.60 -3.51
C SER A 350 -12.21 -16.03 -2.15
N LEU A 351 -12.91 -14.99 -1.67
CA LEU A 351 -12.51 -14.29 -0.44
C LEU A 351 -12.61 -15.23 0.77
N THR A 352 -11.56 -15.21 1.59
CA THR A 352 -11.41 -15.96 2.84
C THR A 352 -11.21 -15.01 4.02
N VAL A 353 -11.45 -15.53 5.23
CA VAL A 353 -11.23 -14.80 6.49
C VAL A 353 -9.74 -14.46 6.64
N MET A 354 -9.45 -13.18 6.85
CA MET A 354 -8.10 -12.70 7.12
C MET A 354 -7.85 -12.78 8.64
N ILE A 355 -6.93 -13.65 9.08
CA ILE A 355 -6.60 -13.78 10.50
C ILE A 355 -5.48 -12.76 10.82
N PRO A 356 -5.65 -11.84 11.80
CA PRO A 356 -4.64 -10.84 12.11
C PRO A 356 -3.38 -11.46 12.72
N GLY A 357 -2.22 -11.13 12.13
CA GLY A 357 -0.89 -11.37 12.70
C GLY A 357 -0.18 -10.10 13.21
N ASP A 358 -0.64 -8.93 12.76
CA ASP A 358 -0.22 -7.57 13.08
C ASP A 358 -1.34 -6.61 12.60
N PHE A 359 -1.24 -5.30 12.87
CA PHE A 359 -2.20 -4.34 12.31
C PHE A 359 -1.88 -3.91 10.87
N TYR A 360 -0.60 -3.89 10.46
CA TYR A 360 -0.18 -3.39 9.15
C TYR A 360 -0.64 -4.25 7.97
N PHE A 361 -0.12 -5.47 7.83
CA PHE A 361 -0.41 -6.36 6.71
C PHE A 361 -1.86 -6.86 6.75
N TRP A 362 -2.38 -7.13 7.95
CA TRP A 362 -3.80 -7.43 8.10
C TRP A 362 -4.67 -6.23 7.68
N GLY A 363 -4.31 -5.01 8.10
CA GLY A 363 -5.02 -3.79 7.75
C GLY A 363 -5.09 -3.59 6.24
N GLY A 364 -3.98 -3.74 5.53
CA GLY A 364 -3.96 -3.67 4.06
C GLY A 364 -4.93 -4.67 3.40
N ALA A 365 -4.90 -5.94 3.84
CA ALA A 365 -5.81 -6.97 3.33
C ALA A 365 -7.29 -6.68 3.69
N PHE A 366 -7.55 -6.17 4.89
CA PHE A 366 -8.86 -5.79 5.39
C PHE A 366 -9.44 -4.60 4.61
N GLY A 367 -8.62 -3.58 4.32
CA GLY A 367 -8.98 -2.44 3.47
C GLY A 367 -9.26 -2.84 2.02
N ARG A 368 -8.44 -3.75 1.46
CA ARG A 368 -8.68 -4.35 0.13
C ARG A 368 -10.02 -5.07 0.06
N ALA A 369 -10.32 -5.95 1.03
CA ALA A 369 -11.60 -6.65 1.09
C ALA A 369 -12.77 -5.67 1.25
N SER A 370 -12.60 -4.62 2.07
CA SER A 370 -13.60 -3.56 2.25
C SER A 370 -13.93 -2.81 0.95
N ARG A 371 -12.95 -2.63 0.06
CA ARG A 371 -13.19 -2.04 -1.27
C ARG A 371 -14.16 -2.87 -2.12
N LEU A 372 -14.14 -4.19 -2.02
CA LEU A 372 -15.00 -5.06 -2.83
C LEU A 372 -16.50 -4.81 -2.54
N ALA A 373 -16.86 -4.63 -1.27
CA ALA A 373 -18.25 -4.31 -0.88
C ALA A 373 -18.71 -2.96 -1.45
N LEU A 374 -17.85 -1.93 -1.38
CA LEU A 374 -18.15 -0.61 -1.94
C LEU A 374 -18.29 -0.66 -3.46
N ILE A 375 -17.40 -1.38 -4.17
CA ILE A 375 -17.52 -1.57 -5.62
C ILE A 375 -18.83 -2.28 -5.96
N ALA A 376 -19.19 -3.32 -5.19
CA ALA A 376 -20.44 -4.07 -5.38
C ALA A 376 -21.68 -3.16 -5.26
N GLU A 377 -21.72 -2.25 -4.27
CA GLU A 377 -22.78 -1.26 -4.17
C GLU A 377 -22.84 -0.36 -5.41
N GLN A 378 -21.70 0.14 -5.87
CA GLN A 378 -21.66 1.10 -6.98
C GLN A 378 -22.02 0.48 -8.34
N ILE A 379 -21.74 -0.81 -8.57
CA ILE A 379 -22.18 -1.53 -9.78
C ILE A 379 -23.58 -2.15 -9.67
N GLY A 380 -24.26 -1.98 -8.54
CA GLY A 380 -25.61 -2.53 -8.33
C GLY A 380 -25.65 -4.05 -8.11
N ARG A 381 -24.67 -4.61 -7.41
CA ARG A 381 -24.55 -6.03 -7.03
C ARG A 381 -24.63 -6.25 -5.51
N PRO A 382 -25.76 -5.89 -4.88
CA PRO A 382 -25.90 -6.03 -3.42
C PRO A 382 -25.83 -7.48 -2.93
N ASP A 383 -26.07 -8.45 -3.81
CA ASP A 383 -25.92 -9.88 -3.54
C ASP A 383 -24.48 -10.28 -3.14
N LEU A 384 -23.47 -9.52 -3.58
CA LEU A 384 -22.07 -9.75 -3.23
C LEU A 384 -21.66 -9.12 -1.89
N ILE A 385 -22.39 -8.10 -1.42
CA ILE A 385 -22.01 -7.31 -0.23
C ILE A 385 -22.03 -8.16 1.04
N THR A 386 -23.08 -8.95 1.25
CA THR A 386 -23.27 -9.73 2.48
C THR A 386 -22.07 -10.64 2.77
N ARG A 387 -21.59 -11.37 1.76
CA ARG A 387 -20.44 -12.27 1.93
C ARG A 387 -19.19 -11.51 2.36
N VAL A 388 -18.89 -10.37 1.73
CA VAL A 388 -17.73 -9.54 2.08
C VAL A 388 -17.86 -9.04 3.51
N VAL A 389 -19.02 -8.49 3.87
CA VAL A 389 -19.28 -7.95 5.21
C VAL A 389 -19.17 -9.02 6.31
N ASP A 390 -19.69 -10.22 6.08
CA ASP A 390 -19.61 -11.32 7.05
C ASP A 390 -18.14 -11.76 7.26
N ILE A 391 -17.37 -11.86 6.18
CA ILE A 391 -15.93 -12.15 6.26
C ILE A 391 -15.17 -11.05 7.03
N LEU A 392 -15.49 -9.77 6.78
CA LEU A 392 -14.86 -8.66 7.50
C LEU A 392 -15.20 -8.70 9.00
N LYS A 393 -16.45 -9.01 9.38
CA LYS A 393 -16.83 -9.19 10.79
C LYS A 393 -16.07 -10.33 11.45
N GLU A 394 -16.00 -11.50 10.80
CA GLU A 394 -15.26 -12.66 11.31
C GLU A 394 -13.77 -12.35 11.47
N SER A 395 -13.18 -11.66 10.50
CA SER A 395 -11.80 -11.19 10.56
C SER A 395 -11.55 -10.22 11.71
N CYS A 396 -12.45 -9.25 11.92
CA CYS A 396 -12.33 -8.27 13.01
C CYS A 396 -12.56 -8.89 14.40
N ASN A 397 -13.36 -9.95 14.52
CA ASN A 397 -13.64 -10.61 15.81
C ASN A 397 -12.37 -11.15 16.50
N TYR A 398 -11.32 -11.47 15.75
CA TYR A 398 -10.02 -11.86 16.33
C TYR A 398 -9.41 -10.76 17.20
N TRP A 399 -9.64 -9.48 16.88
CA TRP A 399 -9.19 -8.36 17.72
C TRP A 399 -10.04 -8.17 18.98
N PHE A 400 -11.25 -8.75 19.02
CA PHE A 400 -12.15 -8.72 20.17
C PHE A 400 -11.97 -9.92 21.10
N ASP A 401 -11.28 -10.98 20.65
CA ASP A 401 -11.01 -12.17 21.43
C ASP A 401 -9.75 -11.99 22.30
N PRO A 402 -9.87 -11.94 23.65
CA PRO A 402 -8.71 -11.82 24.53
C PRO A 402 -7.77 -13.04 24.50
N ALA A 403 -8.18 -14.17 23.88
CA ALA A 403 -7.35 -15.35 23.73
C ALA A 403 -6.50 -15.35 22.44
N HIS A 404 -6.79 -14.47 21.48
CA HIS A 404 -6.01 -14.36 20.25
C HIS A 404 -4.77 -13.47 20.46
N THR A 405 -3.69 -13.80 19.76
CA THR A 405 -2.46 -12.99 19.74
C THR A 405 -2.05 -12.72 18.29
N PRO A 406 -1.67 -11.48 17.92
CA PRO A 406 -1.57 -10.30 18.78
C PRO A 406 -2.93 -9.77 19.27
N ALA A 407 -2.91 -9.03 20.38
CA ALA A 407 -4.10 -8.42 20.97
C ALA A 407 -3.97 -6.88 21.04
N ALA A 408 -5.09 -6.18 20.93
CA ALA A 408 -5.16 -4.74 21.14
C ALA A 408 -5.10 -4.41 22.65
N ALA A 409 -4.22 -3.50 23.05
CA ALA A 409 -4.08 -3.07 24.44
C ALA A 409 -4.00 -1.54 24.55
N PHE A 410 -4.19 -1.03 25.78
CA PHE A 410 -3.96 0.37 26.09
C PHE A 410 -2.60 0.52 26.77
N GLU A 411 -1.77 1.40 26.22
CA GLU A 411 -0.46 1.71 26.78
C GLU A 411 -0.59 2.82 27.83
N THR A 412 -0.13 2.53 29.04
CA THR A 412 -0.43 3.33 30.24
C THR A 412 0.62 4.39 30.59
N GLY A 413 1.85 4.26 30.08
CA GLY A 413 2.93 5.20 30.36
C GLY A 413 2.81 6.51 29.57
N TRP A 414 2.50 6.40 28.29
CA TRP A 414 2.33 7.50 27.35
C TRP A 414 0.87 7.78 27.01
N GLY A 415 0.00 6.77 27.07
CA GLY A 415 -1.43 6.90 26.77
C GLY A 415 -1.73 6.73 25.29
N GLY A 416 -2.29 5.58 24.91
CA GLY A 416 -2.79 5.31 23.57
C GLY A 416 -3.12 3.84 23.29
N PHE A 417 -3.67 3.59 22.10
CA PHE A 417 -4.01 2.25 21.62
C PHE A 417 -2.78 1.61 20.96
N ILE A 418 -2.47 0.35 21.27
CA ILE A 418 -1.28 -0.34 20.72
C ILE A 418 -1.52 -1.83 20.42
N ASN A 419 -0.64 -2.41 19.62
CA ASN A 419 -0.38 -3.85 19.56
C ASN A 419 0.37 -4.30 20.81
N LYS A 420 -0.28 -5.11 21.65
CA LYS A 420 0.28 -5.57 22.92
C LYS A 420 1.61 -6.30 22.77
N GLU A 421 1.79 -7.10 21.73
CA GLU A 421 2.96 -7.98 21.58
C GLU A 421 4.25 -7.20 21.31
N GLY A 422 4.15 -5.93 20.92
CA GLY A 422 5.29 -5.07 20.67
C GLY A 422 5.81 -4.29 21.89
N TRP A 423 5.17 -4.39 23.07
CA TRP A 423 5.45 -3.51 24.22
C TRP A 423 6.94 -3.40 24.64
N ASN A 424 7.75 -4.42 24.32
CA ASN A 424 9.19 -4.49 24.57
C ASN A 424 10.03 -4.85 23.32
N ASN A 425 9.48 -4.69 22.12
CA ASN A 425 10.16 -5.02 20.88
C ASN A 425 9.73 -4.10 19.74
N THR A 426 10.61 -3.15 19.39
CA THR A 426 10.40 -2.18 18.30
C THR A 426 10.26 -2.81 16.91
N TRP A 427 10.54 -4.12 16.74
CA TRP A 427 10.42 -4.82 15.46
C TRP A 427 9.07 -5.49 15.26
N VAL A 428 8.22 -5.56 16.28
CA VAL A 428 6.86 -6.09 16.15
C VAL A 428 5.98 -5.00 15.58
N ASP A 429 5.28 -5.32 14.50
CA ASP A 429 4.31 -4.43 13.86
C ASP A 429 4.93 -3.03 13.61
N PHE A 430 6.16 -3.02 13.06
CA PHE A 430 6.93 -1.82 12.70
C PHE A 430 7.15 -0.81 13.83
N GLY A 431 7.07 -1.25 15.09
CA GLY A 431 7.23 -0.38 16.25
C GLY A 431 5.91 0.25 16.71
N ASN A 432 4.77 -0.33 16.36
CA ASN A 432 3.44 0.12 16.77
C ASN A 432 3.35 0.34 18.29
N ALA A 433 3.84 -0.57 19.13
CA ALA A 433 3.80 -0.34 20.59
C ALA A 433 4.68 0.83 21.10
N TYR A 434 5.55 1.36 20.23
CA TYR A 434 6.35 2.57 20.40
C TYR A 434 5.81 3.74 19.58
N TYR A 435 4.52 3.69 19.25
CA TYR A 435 3.76 4.74 18.57
C TYR A 435 4.18 5.02 17.13
N ASN A 436 5.00 4.17 16.50
CA ASN A 436 5.23 4.30 15.08
C ASN A 436 3.95 3.96 14.29
N ASP A 437 3.69 4.72 13.24
CA ASP A 437 2.81 4.31 12.13
C ASP A 437 1.34 4.06 12.49
N HIS A 438 0.83 4.53 13.64
CA HIS A 438 -0.56 4.25 14.04
C HIS A 438 -1.57 4.74 13.01
N HIS A 439 -1.39 5.96 12.50
CA HIS A 439 -2.23 6.49 11.41
C HIS A 439 -2.22 5.64 10.13
N PHE A 440 -1.11 4.98 9.78
CA PHE A 440 -1.06 4.02 8.67
C PHE A 440 -1.89 2.77 9.00
N HIS A 441 -1.60 2.15 10.15
CA HIS A 441 -2.16 0.86 10.56
C HIS A 441 -3.67 0.97 10.82
N TYR A 442 -4.03 1.91 11.68
CA TYR A 442 -5.38 2.08 12.21
C TYR A 442 -6.31 2.78 11.22
N GLY A 443 -5.74 3.49 10.22
CA GLY A 443 -6.48 3.96 9.06
C GLY A 443 -7.26 2.86 8.35
N TYR A 444 -6.60 1.72 8.09
CA TYR A 444 -7.24 0.57 7.46
C TYR A 444 -8.31 -0.08 8.35
N LEU A 445 -8.06 -0.15 9.66
CA LEU A 445 -9.03 -0.67 10.63
C LEU A 445 -10.30 0.20 10.67
N LEU A 446 -10.15 1.51 10.79
CA LEU A 446 -11.27 2.46 10.75
C LEU A 446 -12.01 2.40 9.42
N TYR A 447 -11.28 2.28 8.32
CA TYR A 447 -11.89 2.14 7.00
C TYR A 447 -12.76 0.86 6.92
N GLY A 448 -12.24 -0.31 7.25
CA GLY A 448 -13.06 -1.52 7.17
C GLY A 448 -14.19 -1.57 8.19
N ALA A 449 -13.99 -1.03 9.41
CA ALA A 449 -15.06 -0.86 10.40
C ALA A 449 -16.18 0.07 9.89
N ALA A 450 -15.83 1.13 9.17
CA ALA A 450 -16.80 2.02 8.54
C ALA A 450 -17.62 1.30 7.45
N VAL A 451 -16.99 0.44 6.66
CA VAL A 451 -17.68 -0.37 5.63
C VAL A 451 -18.61 -1.39 6.28
N ILE A 452 -18.17 -2.09 7.34
CA ILE A 452 -19.06 -2.97 8.11
C ILE A 452 -20.24 -2.16 8.65
N GLY A 453 -20.00 -1.03 9.32
CA GLY A 453 -21.03 -0.19 9.92
C GLY A 453 -22.01 0.42 8.92
N LYS A 454 -21.57 0.70 7.69
CA LYS A 454 -22.44 1.17 6.61
C LYS A 454 -23.53 0.15 6.26
N TYR A 455 -23.21 -1.15 6.27
CA TYR A 455 -24.13 -2.22 5.91
C TYR A 455 -24.72 -2.99 7.11
N ASP A 456 -24.08 -2.91 8.28
CA ASP A 456 -24.53 -3.44 9.56
C ASP A 456 -24.26 -2.43 10.70
N PRO A 457 -25.13 -1.43 10.86
CA PRO A 457 -25.01 -0.47 11.96
C PRO A 457 -25.11 -1.11 13.35
N ALA A 458 -25.74 -2.28 13.49
CA ALA A 458 -25.88 -2.95 14.79
C ALA A 458 -24.53 -3.51 15.25
N TRP A 459 -23.76 -4.11 14.34
CA TRP A 459 -22.39 -4.53 14.63
C TRP A 459 -21.51 -3.35 15.05
N LEU A 460 -21.60 -2.22 14.34
CA LEU A 460 -20.79 -1.05 14.70
C LEU A 460 -21.17 -0.51 16.09
N ASN A 461 -22.46 -0.43 16.40
CA ASN A 461 -22.92 -0.02 17.73
C ASN A 461 -22.45 -0.96 18.85
N GLN A 462 -22.39 -2.26 18.59
CA GLN A 462 -21.91 -3.25 19.56
C GLN A 462 -20.41 -3.09 19.85
N ASN A 463 -19.62 -2.67 18.86
CA ASN A 463 -18.16 -2.56 18.94
C ASN A 463 -17.68 -1.10 19.02
N MET A 464 -18.59 -0.16 19.32
CA MET A 464 -18.35 1.27 19.26
C MET A 464 -17.21 1.71 20.17
N ASP A 465 -17.17 1.22 21.41
CA ASP A 465 -16.15 1.62 22.38
C ASP A 465 -14.74 1.32 21.87
N PHE A 466 -14.52 0.11 21.33
CA PHE A 466 -13.23 -0.27 20.74
C PHE A 466 -12.86 0.67 19.59
N MET A 467 -13.78 0.89 18.63
CA MET A 467 -13.50 1.71 17.45
C MET A 467 -13.29 3.20 17.80
N MET A 468 -13.94 3.70 18.86
CA MET A 468 -13.70 5.06 19.35
C MET A 468 -12.31 5.24 19.92
N HIS A 469 -11.71 4.23 20.59
CA HIS A 469 -10.31 4.31 21.02
C HIS A 469 -9.36 4.39 19.82
N VAL A 470 -9.63 3.62 18.76
CA VAL A 470 -8.85 3.67 17.52
C VAL A 470 -8.99 5.05 16.85
N ALA A 471 -10.21 5.57 16.74
CA ALA A 471 -10.47 6.88 16.13
C ALA A 471 -9.82 8.05 16.91
N ARG A 472 -9.81 7.96 18.24
CA ARG A 472 -9.16 8.96 19.12
C ARG A 472 -7.64 8.92 19.00
N ASP A 473 -7.03 7.74 18.87
CA ASP A 473 -5.58 7.63 18.68
C ASP A 473 -5.13 8.25 17.34
N VAL A 474 -5.87 8.00 16.25
CA VAL A 474 -5.56 8.53 14.91
C VAL A 474 -5.85 10.03 14.79
N GLY A 475 -6.99 10.50 15.33
CA GLY A 475 -7.51 11.82 14.99
C GLY A 475 -8.32 12.49 16.09
N ASN A 476 -7.99 12.29 17.36
CA ASN A 476 -8.59 13.07 18.43
C ASN A 476 -8.41 14.59 18.15
N PRO A 477 -9.50 15.37 18.09
CA PRO A 477 -9.41 16.79 17.84
C PRO A 477 -8.99 17.56 19.10
N SER A 478 -9.18 17.02 20.31
CA SER A 478 -9.27 17.82 21.53
C SER A 478 -8.21 17.52 22.58
N PRO A 479 -7.61 18.55 23.22
CA PRO A 479 -6.68 18.34 24.33
C PRO A 479 -7.37 17.95 25.64
N ASN A 480 -8.71 17.98 25.69
CA ASN A 480 -9.49 17.60 26.87
C ASN A 480 -9.78 16.09 26.94
N ASP A 481 -9.28 15.30 25.98
CA ASP A 481 -9.30 13.85 26.04
C ASP A 481 -8.32 13.33 27.12
N PRO A 482 -8.78 12.56 28.12
CA PRO A 482 -7.92 12.09 29.22
C PRO A 482 -7.05 10.88 28.87
N HIS A 483 -7.15 10.33 27.65
CA HIS A 483 -6.51 9.07 27.26
C HIS A 483 -5.69 9.16 25.98
N HIS A 484 -5.97 10.11 25.09
CA HIS A 484 -5.28 10.27 23.81
C HIS A 484 -4.83 11.71 23.58
N THR A 485 -3.70 11.89 22.91
CA THR A 485 -3.21 13.21 22.49
C THR A 485 -4.00 13.76 21.31
N VAL A 486 -3.90 15.05 21.04
CA VAL A 486 -4.52 15.67 19.86
C VAL A 486 -3.82 15.13 18.61
N THR A 487 -4.55 14.38 17.77
CA THR A 487 -4.14 13.87 16.44
C THR A 487 -2.65 13.53 16.40
N ARG A 488 -2.29 12.48 17.14
CA ARG A 488 -0.93 12.11 17.56
C ARG A 488 0.18 12.40 16.53
N HIS A 489 -0.03 11.99 15.28
CA HIS A 489 0.95 12.09 14.20
C HIS A 489 0.98 13.43 13.48
N MET A 490 -0.09 14.23 13.49
CA MET A 490 -0.18 15.45 12.69
C MET A 490 0.67 16.57 13.28
N ASP A 491 1.63 17.05 12.51
CA ASP A 491 2.34 18.30 12.79
C ASP A 491 1.70 19.42 11.95
N PHE A 492 0.83 20.20 12.58
CA PHE A 492 0.09 21.28 11.92
C PHE A 492 1.01 22.35 11.28
N PHE A 493 2.21 22.58 11.80
CA PHE A 493 3.15 23.55 11.23
C PHE A 493 4.00 22.93 10.11
N ALA A 494 4.38 21.66 10.22
CA ALA A 494 4.94 20.92 9.08
C ALA A 494 3.93 20.77 7.93
N GLY A 495 2.64 20.71 8.27
CA GLY A 495 1.53 20.52 7.33
C GLY A 495 1.41 19.08 6.81
N HIS A 496 1.97 18.12 7.55
CA HIS A 496 1.86 16.68 7.29
C HIS A 496 2.17 15.89 8.58
N SER A 497 1.90 14.60 8.57
CA SER A 497 2.18 13.69 9.68
C SER A 497 3.68 13.37 9.87
N TRP A 498 4.05 12.93 11.07
CA TRP A 498 5.28 12.18 11.32
C TRP A 498 4.93 10.74 11.68
N ALA A 499 5.60 9.79 11.04
CA ALA A 499 5.35 8.36 11.22
C ALA A 499 6.13 7.78 12.39
N SER A 500 7.34 8.27 12.60
CA SER A 500 8.19 7.93 13.73
C SER A 500 7.59 8.41 15.07
N GLY A 501 7.39 7.48 16.00
CA GLY A 501 7.02 7.72 17.40
C GLY A 501 8.23 7.79 18.33
N ILE A 502 8.19 7.01 19.41
CA ILE A 502 9.25 6.94 20.44
C ILE A 502 10.26 5.81 20.22
N ALA A 503 10.10 5.02 19.17
CA ALA A 503 11.08 4.01 18.78
C ALA A 503 12.47 4.65 18.58
N ASN A 504 13.53 3.86 18.74
CA ASN A 504 14.92 4.31 18.56
C ASN A 504 15.30 5.57 19.36
N GLY A 505 14.70 5.75 20.54
CA GLY A 505 14.98 6.89 21.43
C GLY A 505 14.30 8.19 21.00
N ALA A 506 13.20 8.11 20.25
CA ALA A 506 12.53 9.25 19.64
C ALA A 506 13.50 10.15 18.86
N GLY A 507 14.37 9.52 18.05
CA GLY A 507 15.36 10.19 17.21
C GLY A 507 14.75 11.05 16.09
N PRO A 508 15.49 11.24 14.98
CA PRO A 508 15.03 12.01 13.82
C PRO A 508 13.59 11.67 13.44
N ARG A 509 12.81 12.69 13.08
CA ARG A 509 11.43 12.47 12.59
C ARG A 509 11.47 12.02 11.13
N ASP A 510 10.60 11.09 10.76
CA ASP A 510 10.44 10.66 9.37
C ASP A 510 8.98 10.40 9.00
N GLN A 511 8.71 10.49 7.70
CA GLN A 511 7.52 9.99 7.05
C GLN A 511 7.89 9.49 5.65
N GLU A 512 7.53 8.24 5.37
CA GLU A 512 7.80 7.60 4.08
C GLU A 512 6.54 7.60 3.20
N SER A 513 5.49 6.90 3.66
CA SER A 513 4.26 6.61 2.92
C SER A 513 3.21 7.72 3.08
N SER A 514 3.28 8.78 2.26
CA SER A 514 2.25 9.84 2.30
C SER A 514 0.87 9.33 1.87
N GLY A 515 0.80 8.31 1.00
CA GLY A 515 -0.45 7.68 0.60
C GLY A 515 -1.15 6.97 1.75
N GLU A 516 -0.40 6.32 2.66
CA GLU A 516 -0.97 5.69 3.85
C GLU A 516 -1.36 6.71 4.93
N ALA A 517 -0.61 7.82 5.09
CA ALA A 517 -1.03 8.93 5.96
C ALA A 517 -2.41 9.46 5.54
N ILE A 518 -2.57 9.72 4.24
CA ILE A 518 -3.84 10.16 3.63
C ILE A 518 -4.93 9.12 3.85
N ASN A 519 -4.62 7.82 3.68
CA ASN A 519 -5.57 6.75 3.97
C ASN A 519 -5.96 6.69 5.46
N GLY A 520 -5.05 7.02 6.37
CA GLY A 520 -5.30 7.20 7.80
C GLY A 520 -6.49 8.12 8.08
N TYR A 521 -6.40 9.34 7.56
CA TYR A 521 -7.45 10.35 7.73
C TYR A 521 -8.68 10.10 6.86
N TYR A 522 -8.54 9.43 5.72
CA TYR A 522 -9.67 8.99 4.91
C TYR A 522 -10.48 7.86 5.60
N GLY A 523 -9.80 6.90 6.24
CA GLY A 523 -10.44 5.88 7.07
C GLY A 523 -11.20 6.49 8.25
N LEU A 524 -10.61 7.49 8.91
CA LEU A 524 -11.29 8.28 9.95
C LEU A 524 -12.53 9.00 9.41
N LEU A 525 -12.45 9.61 8.22
CA LEU A 525 -13.59 10.27 7.56
C LEU A 525 -14.74 9.29 7.28
N LEU A 526 -14.44 8.12 6.73
CA LEU A 526 -15.45 7.10 6.47
C LEU A 526 -16.08 6.59 7.77
N PHE A 527 -15.29 6.40 8.81
CA PHE A 527 -15.79 6.06 10.13
C PHE A 527 -16.71 7.14 10.69
N ALA A 528 -16.33 8.42 10.56
CA ALA A 528 -17.14 9.57 10.95
C ALA A 528 -18.51 9.59 10.27
N HIS A 529 -18.54 9.23 8.98
CA HIS A 529 -19.79 9.04 8.23
C HIS A 529 -20.61 7.86 8.76
N ALA A 530 -19.98 6.72 9.04
CA ALA A 530 -20.68 5.53 9.56
C ALA A 530 -21.31 5.76 10.94
N VAL A 531 -20.65 6.54 11.81
CA VAL A 531 -21.19 6.94 13.13
C VAL A 531 -22.07 8.20 13.08
N ASN A 532 -22.23 8.80 11.90
CA ASN A 532 -23.02 10.01 11.66
C ASN A 532 -22.63 11.19 12.58
N ASN A 533 -21.33 11.46 12.74
CA ASN A 533 -20.80 12.55 13.56
C ASN A 533 -20.26 13.69 12.68
N GLN A 534 -21.04 14.76 12.52
CA GLN A 534 -20.67 15.89 11.66
C GLN A 534 -19.39 16.61 12.10
N ALA A 535 -19.17 16.79 13.40
CA ALA A 535 -17.96 17.44 13.90
C ALA A 535 -16.71 16.61 13.56
N LEU A 536 -16.81 15.29 13.68
CA LEU A 536 -15.73 14.39 13.28
C LEU A 536 -15.55 14.37 11.75
N ILE A 537 -16.63 14.41 10.96
CA ILE A 537 -16.55 14.53 9.49
C ILE A 537 -15.76 15.79 9.09
N ASP A 538 -16.11 16.94 9.66
CA ASP A 538 -15.46 18.21 9.36
C ASP A 538 -13.98 18.22 9.77
N TRP A 539 -13.68 17.64 10.94
CA TRP A 539 -12.32 17.45 11.41
C TRP A 539 -11.49 16.54 10.50
N SER A 540 -12.01 15.36 10.14
CA SER A 540 -11.32 14.41 9.25
C SER A 540 -11.09 14.99 7.87
N ARG A 541 -12.06 15.73 7.30
CA ARG A 541 -11.88 16.43 6.02
C ARG A 541 -10.77 17.46 6.09
N PHE A 542 -10.65 18.20 7.19
CA PHE A 542 -9.58 19.15 7.39
C PHE A 542 -8.21 18.48 7.49
N LEU A 543 -8.06 17.43 8.32
CA LEU A 543 -6.82 16.67 8.42
C LEU A 543 -6.40 16.10 7.06
N LEU A 544 -7.37 15.54 6.32
CA LEU A 544 -7.15 15.00 4.98
C LEU A 544 -6.68 16.06 3.98
N ALA A 545 -7.29 17.25 4.00
CA ALA A 545 -6.87 18.36 3.14
C ALA A 545 -5.45 18.86 3.47
N MET A 546 -5.08 18.87 4.75
CA MET A 546 -3.74 19.22 5.19
C MET A 546 -2.71 18.19 4.71
N GLU A 547 -2.95 16.89 4.95
CA GLU A 547 -2.04 15.82 4.55
C GLU A 547 -1.85 15.74 3.04
N ILE A 548 -2.94 15.87 2.26
CA ILE A 548 -2.88 15.95 0.79
C ILE A 548 -2.02 17.14 0.34
N LYS A 549 -2.22 18.30 0.97
CA LYS A 549 -1.45 19.50 0.61
C LYS A 549 0.04 19.32 0.94
N GLY A 550 0.36 18.71 2.08
CA GLY A 550 1.72 18.34 2.47
C GLY A 550 2.38 17.41 1.44
N ALA A 551 1.71 16.32 1.06
CA ALA A 551 2.18 15.39 0.05
C ALA A 551 2.44 16.07 -1.30
N GLN A 552 1.49 16.90 -1.77
CA GLN A 552 1.62 17.63 -3.04
C GLN A 552 2.76 18.65 -3.06
N VAL A 553 3.17 19.18 -1.90
CA VAL A 553 4.25 20.17 -1.81
C VAL A 553 5.60 19.47 -1.64
N TYR A 554 5.70 18.45 -0.77
CA TYR A 554 6.97 17.88 -0.34
C TYR A 554 7.31 16.52 -0.96
N TRP A 555 6.32 15.75 -1.43
CA TRP A 555 6.57 14.45 -2.07
C TRP A 555 6.48 14.51 -3.60
N HIS A 556 5.49 15.23 -4.11
CA HIS A 556 5.27 15.35 -5.55
C HIS A 556 6.23 16.41 -6.12
N LEU A 557 7.24 15.97 -6.88
CA LEU A 557 8.20 16.88 -7.50
C LEU A 557 7.76 17.22 -8.91
N TYR A 558 7.88 18.49 -9.26
CA TYR A 558 7.50 19.01 -10.57
C TYR A 558 8.73 19.56 -11.30
N PRO A 559 9.35 18.77 -12.20
CA PRO A 559 10.56 19.16 -12.93
C PRO A 559 10.43 20.50 -13.67
N ASN A 560 9.22 20.83 -14.14
CA ASN A 560 8.98 22.02 -14.96
C ASN A 560 8.52 23.26 -14.18
N ARG A 561 8.27 23.16 -12.87
CA ARG A 561 7.88 24.33 -12.05
C ARG A 561 9.07 25.26 -11.81
N ALA A 562 8.80 26.55 -11.56
CA ALA A 562 9.86 27.52 -11.29
C ALA A 562 10.52 27.24 -9.92
N PRO A 563 11.84 27.45 -9.75
CA PRO A 563 12.54 27.17 -8.49
C PRO A 563 12.00 27.93 -7.27
N ASP A 564 11.51 29.15 -7.46
CA ASP A 564 10.94 30.01 -6.41
C ASP A 564 9.53 29.60 -5.98
N ALA A 565 8.87 28.76 -6.79
CA ALA A 565 7.56 28.16 -6.51
C ALA A 565 7.66 26.72 -5.96
N SER A 566 8.86 26.25 -5.63
CA SER A 566 9.10 24.90 -5.10
C SER A 566 9.82 24.94 -3.75
N PRO A 567 9.53 24.00 -2.82
CA PRO A 567 10.38 23.80 -1.64
C PRO A 567 11.80 23.30 -1.98
N TYR A 568 12.00 22.79 -3.21
CA TYR A 568 13.27 22.26 -3.68
C TYR A 568 13.79 23.06 -4.88
N PRO A 569 14.57 24.14 -4.66
CA PRO A 569 15.11 24.94 -5.75
C PRO A 569 16.08 24.16 -6.66
N GLU A 570 16.62 23.03 -6.19
CA GLU A 570 17.54 22.18 -6.95
C GLU A 570 16.84 21.49 -8.12
N GLN A 571 17.14 21.90 -9.36
CA GLN A 571 16.59 21.26 -10.57
C GLN A 571 16.84 19.74 -10.61
N PRO A 572 18.08 19.23 -10.36
CA PRO A 572 18.33 17.79 -10.43
C PRO A 572 17.54 16.98 -9.40
N PHE A 573 17.17 17.58 -8.27
CA PHE A 573 16.29 16.92 -7.30
C PHE A 573 14.87 16.84 -7.84
N ARG A 574 14.35 17.93 -8.40
CA ARG A 574 13.00 17.94 -8.99
C ARG A 574 12.85 16.97 -10.15
N ASP A 575 13.93 16.70 -10.90
CA ASP A 575 13.98 15.72 -11.98
C ASP A 575 13.77 14.27 -11.48
N LEU A 576 13.91 14.00 -10.18
CA LEU A 576 13.57 12.70 -9.57
C LEU A 576 12.05 12.44 -9.52
N THR A 577 11.22 13.45 -9.82
CA THR A 577 9.75 13.37 -9.94
C THR A 577 8.99 13.04 -8.65
N THR A 578 9.55 12.24 -7.75
CA THR A 578 8.91 11.88 -6.48
C THR A 578 9.94 11.67 -5.39
N VAL A 579 9.54 11.94 -4.16
CA VAL A 579 10.29 11.62 -2.94
C VAL A 579 9.77 10.30 -2.37
N GLY A 580 10.67 9.50 -1.79
CA GLY A 580 10.34 8.31 -1.03
C GLY A 580 10.19 8.63 0.47
N ASN A 581 11.15 9.39 1.03
CA ASN A 581 11.16 9.72 2.44
C ASN A 581 11.40 11.23 2.69
N VAL A 582 10.63 11.81 3.60
CA VAL A 582 10.86 13.15 4.17
C VAL A 582 11.17 12.98 5.65
N MET A 583 12.41 13.29 6.03
CA MET A 583 12.86 13.40 7.40
C MET A 583 13.01 14.87 7.81
N ASP A 584 13.41 15.11 9.05
CA ASP A 584 13.73 16.44 9.57
C ASP A 584 15.06 17.02 9.04
N TRP A 585 16.04 16.19 8.69
CA TRP A 585 17.35 16.62 8.16
C TRP A 585 17.66 16.12 6.73
N GLN A 586 16.90 15.16 6.19
CA GLN A 586 17.07 14.60 4.85
C GLN A 586 15.74 14.37 4.14
N THR A 587 15.70 14.59 2.83
CA THR A 587 14.55 14.21 1.98
C THR A 587 15.07 13.66 0.66
N GLY A 588 14.50 12.55 0.17
CA GLY A 588 14.99 11.97 -1.07
C GLY A 588 14.21 10.81 -1.66
N ALA A 589 14.59 10.44 -2.87
CA ALA A 589 14.03 9.33 -3.63
C ALA A 589 14.68 8.01 -3.21
N TRP A 590 14.35 7.54 -2.01
CA TRP A 590 14.79 6.26 -1.44
C TRP A 590 13.77 5.77 -0.40
N LEU A 591 13.81 4.48 -0.11
CA LEU A 591 12.97 3.78 0.88
C LEU A 591 13.86 3.05 1.88
N PHE A 592 13.32 2.70 3.04
CA PHE A 592 14.07 1.97 4.08
C PHE A 592 14.59 0.60 3.61
N TRP A 593 14.09 0.07 2.50
CA TRP A 593 14.50 -1.21 1.91
C TRP A 593 15.11 -1.12 0.49
N GLY A 594 15.27 0.07 -0.09
CA GLY A 594 15.86 0.19 -1.42
C GLY A 594 15.58 1.50 -2.15
N ASP A 595 15.99 1.56 -3.41
CA ASP A 595 15.93 2.75 -4.28
C ASP A 595 15.21 2.48 -5.62
N GLN A 596 14.43 1.40 -5.68
CA GLN A 596 13.64 1.05 -6.86
C GLN A 596 12.57 2.12 -7.13
N ARG A 597 12.59 2.75 -8.32
CA ARG A 597 11.76 3.93 -8.66
C ARG A 597 10.27 3.64 -8.62
N THR A 598 9.87 2.47 -9.09
CA THR A 598 8.48 1.99 -9.06
C THR A 598 7.98 1.84 -7.62
N GLN A 599 8.82 1.39 -6.69
CA GLN A 599 8.44 1.33 -5.28
C GLN A 599 8.34 2.75 -4.68
N ILE A 600 9.33 3.60 -4.97
CA ILE A 600 9.37 5.00 -4.50
C ILE A 600 8.12 5.76 -4.96
N ALA A 601 7.69 5.58 -6.21
CA ALA A 601 6.47 6.22 -6.71
C ALA A 601 5.20 5.57 -6.16
N ALA A 602 5.13 4.24 -6.13
CA ALA A 602 3.93 3.53 -5.73
C ALA A 602 3.57 3.75 -4.25
N ILE A 603 4.55 3.90 -3.36
CA ILE A 603 4.29 4.12 -1.93
C ILE A 603 3.58 5.46 -1.65
N GLN A 604 3.73 6.45 -2.54
CA GLN A 604 3.01 7.73 -2.44
C GLN A 604 1.59 7.69 -3.02
N ILE A 605 1.23 6.58 -3.67
CA ILE A 605 -0.06 6.39 -4.35
C ILE A 605 -0.92 5.36 -3.60
N LEU A 606 -0.30 4.31 -3.05
CA LEU A 606 -1.02 3.27 -2.31
C LEU A 606 -1.49 3.80 -0.94
N PRO A 607 -2.61 3.28 -0.41
CA PRO A 607 -3.52 2.35 -1.06
C PRO A 607 -4.42 3.05 -2.10
N LEU A 608 -4.86 2.30 -3.10
CA LEU A 608 -5.82 2.77 -4.08
C LEU A 608 -7.21 2.93 -3.44
N THR A 609 -7.53 4.15 -2.98
CA THR A 609 -8.88 4.58 -2.59
C THR A 609 -9.34 5.84 -3.35
N PRO A 610 -10.66 6.09 -3.53
CA PRO A 610 -11.20 7.21 -4.31
C PRO A 610 -10.58 8.57 -3.99
N ILE A 611 -10.09 8.78 -2.77
CA ILE A 611 -9.39 10.02 -2.41
C ILE A 611 -8.19 10.32 -3.30
N GLY A 612 -7.58 9.29 -3.92
CA GLY A 612 -6.53 9.43 -4.91
C GLY A 612 -6.88 10.36 -6.08
N GLN A 613 -8.17 10.55 -6.38
CA GLN A 613 -8.61 11.52 -7.41
C GLN A 613 -8.18 12.96 -7.10
N VAL A 614 -8.02 13.33 -5.82
CA VAL A 614 -7.54 14.66 -5.39
C VAL A 614 -6.12 14.65 -4.84
N THR A 615 -5.57 13.49 -4.46
CA THR A 615 -4.20 13.37 -3.94
C THR A 615 -3.15 13.69 -5.00
N TYR A 616 -3.12 12.94 -6.10
CA TYR A 616 -2.12 13.08 -7.16
C TYR A 616 -2.72 13.77 -8.38
N ASP A 617 -2.09 14.83 -8.87
CA ASP A 617 -2.57 15.58 -10.03
C ASP A 617 -2.07 14.98 -11.36
N ARG A 618 -2.62 15.50 -12.47
CA ARG A 618 -2.28 15.02 -13.80
C ARG A 618 -0.82 15.34 -14.18
N GLU A 619 -0.33 16.52 -13.79
CA GLU A 619 1.03 16.98 -14.12
C GLU A 619 2.07 16.08 -13.48
N TRP A 620 1.87 15.69 -12.21
CA TRP A 620 2.76 14.78 -11.51
C TRP A 620 2.73 13.37 -12.13
N MET A 621 1.54 12.83 -12.42
CA MET A 621 1.42 11.51 -13.03
C MET A 621 2.00 11.43 -14.45
N GLU A 622 1.99 12.53 -15.22
CA GLU A 622 2.68 12.65 -16.51
C GLU A 622 4.21 12.51 -16.36
N GLY A 623 4.78 12.89 -15.21
CA GLY A 623 6.19 12.70 -14.88
C GLY A 623 6.52 11.29 -14.35
N VAL A 624 5.63 10.68 -13.57
CA VAL A 624 5.89 9.41 -12.86
C VAL A 624 6.13 8.25 -13.83
N VAL A 625 5.34 8.12 -14.89
CA VAL A 625 5.49 7.00 -15.83
C VAL A 625 6.86 7.01 -16.53
N PRO A 626 7.31 8.12 -17.15
CA PRO A 626 8.67 8.22 -17.68
C PRO A 626 9.77 7.97 -16.64
N TYR A 627 9.59 8.45 -15.41
CA TYR A 627 10.54 8.23 -14.31
C TYR A 627 10.74 6.73 -14.00
N CYS A 628 9.64 5.96 -14.01
CA CYS A 628 9.61 4.53 -13.70
C CYS A 628 9.79 3.61 -14.93
N GLN A 629 9.82 4.14 -16.16
CA GLN A 629 9.63 3.35 -17.40
C GLN A 629 10.51 2.10 -17.50
N VAL A 630 11.81 2.23 -17.19
CA VAL A 630 12.77 1.11 -17.26
C VAL A 630 12.31 -0.08 -16.41
N GLU A 631 11.79 0.18 -15.22
CA GLU A 631 11.35 -0.86 -14.27
C GLU A 631 9.92 -1.34 -14.57
N LEU A 632 9.08 -0.47 -15.14
CA LEU A 632 7.75 -0.87 -15.62
C LEU A 632 7.85 -1.90 -16.75
N ASP A 633 8.79 -1.70 -17.67
CA ASP A 633 9.07 -2.59 -18.81
C ASP A 633 9.81 -3.88 -18.41
N ASP A 634 10.47 -3.91 -17.25
CA ASP A 634 11.21 -5.08 -16.77
C ASP A 634 10.26 -6.16 -16.21
N VAL A 635 10.14 -7.27 -16.93
CA VAL A 635 9.28 -8.41 -16.56
C VAL A 635 9.71 -9.14 -15.28
N THR A 636 10.93 -8.92 -14.80
CA THR A 636 11.41 -9.50 -13.53
C THR A 636 10.94 -8.73 -12.31
N ILE A 637 10.49 -7.48 -12.50
CA ILE A 637 9.87 -6.69 -11.45
C ILE A 637 8.39 -7.07 -11.31
N GLY A 638 8.02 -7.46 -10.09
CA GLY A 638 6.67 -7.90 -9.75
C GLY A 638 5.59 -6.83 -9.98
N ASP A 639 4.35 -7.28 -10.12
CA ASP A 639 3.24 -6.44 -10.55
C ASP A 639 2.67 -5.54 -9.45
N ALA A 640 2.83 -5.90 -8.18
CA ALA A 640 2.14 -5.26 -7.06
C ALA A 640 2.27 -3.72 -7.08
N PHE A 641 3.50 -3.20 -7.17
CA PHE A 641 3.72 -1.75 -7.25
C PHE A 641 3.39 -1.15 -8.63
N LYS A 642 3.57 -1.92 -9.71
CA LYS A 642 3.17 -1.50 -11.06
C LYS A 642 1.66 -1.26 -11.14
N SER A 643 0.87 -2.10 -10.48
CA SER A 643 -0.59 -2.02 -10.47
C SER A 643 -1.07 -0.65 -9.99
N VAL A 644 -0.49 -0.17 -8.89
CA VAL A 644 -0.80 1.11 -8.28
C VAL A 644 -0.47 2.28 -9.21
N ILE A 645 0.70 2.25 -9.84
CA ILE A 645 1.12 3.28 -10.81
C ILE A 645 0.19 3.28 -12.04
N TYR A 646 -0.12 2.10 -12.60
CA TYR A 646 -1.01 1.99 -13.76
C TYR A 646 -2.42 2.49 -13.45
N ALA A 647 -2.95 2.22 -12.25
CA ALA A 647 -4.26 2.74 -11.85
C ALA A 647 -4.26 4.27 -11.76
N ALA A 648 -3.25 4.85 -11.10
CA ALA A 648 -3.15 6.31 -10.97
C ALA A 648 -2.94 7.00 -12.33
N TYR A 649 -2.22 6.36 -13.25
CA TYR A 649 -1.99 6.88 -14.60
C TYR A 649 -3.28 6.98 -15.43
N ALA A 650 -4.38 6.33 -15.02
CA ALA A 650 -5.67 6.50 -15.67
C ALA A 650 -6.16 7.96 -15.66
N LYS A 651 -5.70 8.78 -14.71
CA LYS A 651 -5.94 10.24 -14.67
C LYS A 651 -5.32 10.99 -15.86
N VAL A 652 -4.25 10.44 -16.43
CA VAL A 652 -3.59 10.98 -17.63
C VAL A 652 -4.23 10.40 -18.88
N ASN A 653 -4.30 9.07 -18.97
CA ASN A 653 -4.78 8.32 -20.13
C ASN A 653 -5.44 7.00 -19.69
N PRO A 654 -6.78 6.94 -19.56
CA PRO A 654 -7.46 5.77 -19.03
C PRO A 654 -7.41 4.54 -19.96
N GLN A 655 -7.37 4.73 -21.29
CA GLN A 655 -7.24 3.61 -22.24
C GLN A 655 -5.89 2.91 -22.12
N GLU A 656 -4.82 3.69 -21.99
CA GLU A 656 -3.47 3.15 -21.84
C GLU A 656 -3.27 2.53 -20.46
N ALA A 657 -3.79 3.18 -19.41
CA ALA A 657 -3.84 2.61 -18.08
C ALA A 657 -4.59 1.26 -18.05
N TYR A 658 -5.71 1.13 -18.77
CA TYR A 658 -6.39 -0.16 -18.95
C TYR A 658 -5.49 -1.18 -19.66
N ALA A 659 -4.84 -0.79 -20.76
CA ALA A 659 -3.95 -1.68 -21.52
C ALA A 659 -2.72 -2.15 -20.73
N TYR A 660 -2.22 -1.35 -19.78
CA TYR A 660 -1.19 -1.75 -18.84
C TYR A 660 -1.75 -2.64 -17.73
N SER A 661 -2.89 -2.25 -17.15
CA SER A 661 -3.57 -3.00 -16.09
C SER A 661 -4.00 -4.39 -16.55
N SER A 662 -4.40 -4.51 -17.81
CA SER A 662 -4.78 -5.79 -18.39
C SER A 662 -3.62 -6.76 -18.37
N ARG A 663 -2.35 -6.32 -18.29
CA ARG A 663 -1.13 -7.15 -18.24
C ARG A 663 -0.78 -7.68 -16.85
N LEU A 664 -1.43 -7.22 -15.80
CA LEU A 664 -1.14 -7.65 -14.42
C LEU A 664 -1.70 -9.05 -14.14
N PHE A 665 -1.02 -9.80 -13.26
CA PHE A 665 -1.52 -11.03 -12.63
C PHE A 665 -1.49 -10.97 -11.09
N ASP A 666 -0.76 -10.02 -10.52
CA ASP A 666 -0.65 -9.84 -9.08
C ASP A 666 -0.88 -8.36 -8.71
N TRP A 667 -1.62 -8.12 -7.62
CA TRP A 667 -1.96 -6.80 -7.10
C TRP A 667 -1.42 -6.59 -5.69
N GLY A 668 -0.63 -7.54 -5.17
CA GLY A 668 -0.12 -7.51 -3.81
C GLY A 668 -1.20 -7.70 -2.76
N THR A 669 -0.88 -7.35 -1.51
CA THR A 669 -1.76 -7.59 -0.36
C THR A 669 -2.81 -6.48 -0.17
N GLY A 670 -2.52 -5.25 -0.60
CA GLY A 670 -3.37 -4.07 -0.39
C GLY A 670 -4.25 -3.65 -1.56
N ASN A 671 -4.13 -4.27 -2.74
CA ASN A 671 -4.95 -3.96 -3.93
C ASN A 671 -5.60 -5.23 -4.52
N SER A 672 -6.59 -5.06 -5.39
CA SER A 672 -7.32 -6.15 -6.05
C SER A 672 -7.51 -5.86 -7.53
N ALA A 673 -7.81 -6.87 -8.32
CA ALA A 673 -8.09 -6.70 -9.74
C ALA A 673 -9.36 -5.86 -9.98
N SER A 674 -10.39 -6.08 -9.17
CA SER A 674 -11.62 -5.28 -9.23
C SER A 674 -11.35 -3.82 -8.88
N ASN A 675 -10.53 -3.57 -7.85
CA ASN A 675 -10.19 -2.20 -7.46
C ASN A 675 -9.31 -1.52 -8.52
N GLN A 676 -8.34 -2.23 -9.10
CA GLN A 676 -7.56 -1.77 -10.25
C GLN A 676 -8.47 -1.29 -11.39
N LEU A 677 -9.39 -2.16 -11.81
CA LEU A 677 -10.31 -1.88 -12.92
C LEU A 677 -11.31 -0.77 -12.57
N TYR A 678 -11.78 -0.72 -11.33
CA TYR A 678 -12.65 0.33 -10.83
C TYR A 678 -12.00 1.72 -10.97
N PHE A 679 -10.73 1.86 -10.59
CA PHE A 679 -9.99 3.11 -10.71
C PHE A 679 -9.85 3.59 -12.14
N VAL A 680 -9.53 2.66 -13.04
CA VAL A 680 -9.41 2.92 -14.47
C VAL A 680 -10.77 3.29 -15.07
N ALA A 681 -11.84 2.61 -14.65
CA ALA A 681 -13.19 2.80 -15.17
C ALA A 681 -13.89 4.06 -14.66
N THR A 682 -13.40 4.69 -13.59
CA THR A 682 -13.98 5.90 -12.99
C THR A 682 -13.26 7.18 -13.43
N GLN A 683 -12.68 7.17 -14.64
CA GLN A 683 -12.10 8.34 -15.28
C GLN A 683 -13.04 8.89 -16.36
N ALA A 684 -13.02 10.21 -16.54
CA ALA A 684 -13.78 10.84 -17.63
C ALA A 684 -13.13 10.51 -18.98
N SER A 685 -13.89 9.91 -19.91
CA SER A 685 -13.45 9.60 -21.26
C SER A 685 -14.60 9.73 -22.26
N GLY A 686 -14.29 10.24 -23.46
CA GLY A 686 -15.23 10.29 -24.60
C GLY A 686 -15.20 9.06 -25.50
N ALA A 687 -14.30 8.11 -25.25
CA ALA A 687 -14.15 6.85 -25.96
C ALA A 687 -14.14 5.68 -24.97
N ASP A 688 -14.40 4.47 -25.46
CA ASP A 688 -14.32 3.26 -24.66
C ASP A 688 -12.97 3.15 -23.94
N ILE A 689 -13.02 2.91 -22.62
CA ILE A 689 -11.84 2.73 -21.77
C ILE A 689 -11.42 1.26 -21.85
N CYS A 690 -12.31 0.37 -21.43
CA CYS A 690 -12.08 -1.08 -21.50
C CYS A 690 -12.58 -1.62 -22.83
N SER A 691 -11.70 -2.23 -23.62
CA SER A 691 -12.03 -2.86 -24.90
C SER A 691 -12.05 -4.37 -24.77
N ALA A 692 -13.12 -5.02 -25.25
CA ALA A 692 -13.28 -6.48 -25.17
C ALA A 692 -12.21 -7.31 -25.93
N ALA A 693 -11.40 -6.68 -26.79
CA ALA A 693 -10.47 -7.36 -27.69
C ALA A 693 -9.31 -8.11 -26.99
N GLN A 694 -9.18 -8.01 -25.66
CA GLN A 694 -8.09 -8.64 -24.88
C GLN A 694 -8.56 -9.71 -23.88
N GLN A 695 -9.85 -10.07 -23.85
CA GLN A 695 -10.35 -11.05 -22.89
C GLN A 695 -9.98 -12.49 -23.29
N THR A 696 -9.57 -13.28 -22.29
CA THR A 696 -9.32 -14.72 -22.43
C THR A 696 -10.59 -15.43 -22.93
N PRO A 697 -10.52 -16.26 -23.98
CA PRO A 697 -11.64 -17.09 -24.41
C PRO A 697 -12.11 -18.02 -23.29
N GLU A 698 -13.43 -18.26 -23.23
CA GLU A 698 -14.06 -19.10 -22.22
C GLU A 698 -14.99 -20.14 -22.85
N GLY A 699 -15.12 -21.28 -22.18
CA GLY A 699 -15.93 -22.40 -22.64
C GLY A 699 -15.11 -23.65 -22.90
N LEU A 700 -15.68 -24.57 -23.66
CA LEU A 700 -15.09 -25.88 -23.95
C LEU A 700 -14.42 -25.89 -25.32
N PHE A 701 -13.13 -26.24 -25.36
CA PHE A 701 -12.34 -26.23 -26.58
C PHE A 701 -11.46 -27.48 -26.71
N THR A 702 -11.11 -27.81 -27.94
CA THR A 702 -9.86 -28.51 -28.24
C THR A 702 -8.82 -27.48 -28.69
N ILE A 703 -7.54 -27.73 -28.41
CA ILE A 703 -6.44 -26.82 -28.73
C ILE A 703 -5.62 -27.46 -29.87
N GLN A 704 -5.39 -26.72 -30.95
CA GLN A 704 -4.57 -27.16 -32.08
C GLN A 704 -3.33 -26.29 -32.22
N ASP A 705 -2.15 -26.90 -32.29
CA ASP A 705 -0.93 -26.20 -32.69
C ASP A 705 -1.00 -25.86 -34.19
N ALA A 706 -0.96 -24.57 -34.50
CA ALA A 706 -1.21 -24.07 -35.85
C ALA A 706 -0.07 -24.40 -36.83
N ALA A 707 1.15 -24.62 -36.31
CA ALA A 707 2.33 -24.92 -37.11
C ALA A 707 2.35 -26.39 -37.56
N THR A 708 2.09 -27.32 -36.65
CA THR A 708 2.05 -28.77 -36.95
C THR A 708 0.70 -29.24 -37.45
N GLY A 709 -0.39 -28.53 -37.13
CA GLY A 709 -1.76 -28.97 -37.37
C GLY A 709 -2.24 -30.05 -36.40
N LEU A 710 -1.43 -30.41 -35.39
CA LEU A 710 -1.76 -31.40 -34.39
C LEU A 710 -2.54 -30.79 -33.23
N PHE A 711 -3.46 -31.56 -32.66
CA PHE A 711 -4.22 -31.23 -31.47
C PHE A 711 -3.49 -31.67 -30.19
N VAL A 712 -3.70 -30.90 -29.14
CA VAL A 712 -3.11 -31.09 -27.81
C VAL A 712 -3.84 -32.20 -27.06
N THR A 713 -3.07 -33.11 -26.49
CA THR A 713 -3.51 -34.21 -25.62
C THR A 713 -2.80 -34.09 -24.26
N ALA A 714 -3.51 -34.43 -23.19
CA ALA A 714 -2.92 -34.70 -21.89
C ALA A 714 -2.40 -36.15 -21.86
N GLU A 715 -1.09 -36.31 -21.75
CA GLU A 715 -0.44 -37.61 -21.64
C GLU A 715 -0.76 -38.28 -20.29
N GLY A 716 -0.45 -39.58 -20.14
CA GLY A 716 -0.74 -40.32 -18.90
C GLY A 716 -0.04 -39.79 -17.64
N ASN A 717 1.01 -38.97 -17.79
CA ASN A 717 1.67 -38.24 -16.70
C ASN A 717 1.12 -36.81 -16.48
N GLY A 718 0.10 -36.42 -17.24
CA GLY A 718 -0.54 -35.11 -17.25
C GLY A 718 0.09 -34.08 -18.20
N ASN A 719 1.24 -34.36 -18.80
CA ASN A 719 1.93 -33.39 -19.68
C ASN A 719 1.09 -33.09 -20.91
N LEU A 720 1.05 -31.82 -21.31
CA LEU A 720 0.36 -31.43 -22.53
C LEU A 720 1.31 -31.47 -23.73
N ALA A 721 0.90 -32.19 -24.77
CA ALA A 721 1.66 -32.31 -26.02
C ALA A 721 0.74 -32.30 -27.24
N ALA A 722 1.15 -31.65 -28.33
CA ALA A 722 0.46 -31.68 -29.61
C ALA A 722 0.82 -32.96 -30.39
N THR A 723 0.00 -34.01 -30.27
CA THR A 723 0.36 -35.37 -30.71
C THR A 723 -0.59 -36.01 -31.73
N THR A 724 -1.83 -35.52 -31.86
CA THR A 724 -2.85 -36.16 -32.70
C THR A 724 -3.32 -35.26 -33.85
N SER A 725 -3.69 -35.85 -34.97
CA SER A 725 -4.16 -35.12 -36.16
C SER A 725 -5.69 -34.92 -36.20
N ALA A 726 -6.42 -35.47 -35.23
CA ALA A 726 -7.88 -35.43 -35.19
C ALA A 726 -8.38 -34.81 -33.88
N ASP A 727 -9.31 -33.87 -33.99
CA ASP A 727 -9.97 -33.18 -32.87
C ASP A 727 -10.66 -34.16 -31.91
N VAL A 728 -11.23 -35.24 -32.44
CA VAL A 728 -11.93 -36.28 -31.69
C VAL A 728 -11.04 -37.06 -30.72
N LEU A 729 -9.72 -37.07 -30.95
CA LEU A 729 -8.72 -37.71 -30.10
C LEU A 729 -8.00 -36.71 -29.18
N ALA A 730 -8.29 -35.42 -29.34
CA ALA A 730 -7.70 -34.37 -28.54
C ALA A 730 -8.30 -34.35 -27.14
N SER A 731 -7.52 -33.92 -26.16
CA SER A 731 -8.09 -33.61 -24.86
C SER A 731 -9.01 -32.40 -24.97
N LYS A 732 -10.09 -32.44 -24.19
CA LYS A 732 -11.02 -31.32 -24.07
C LYS A 732 -10.61 -30.44 -22.90
N PHE A 733 -10.54 -29.13 -23.15
CA PHE A 733 -10.11 -28.14 -22.19
C PHE A 733 -11.24 -27.18 -21.85
N VAL A 734 -11.55 -27.06 -20.57
CA VAL A 734 -12.42 -26.00 -20.05
C VAL A 734 -11.55 -24.78 -19.82
N LEU A 735 -11.79 -23.73 -20.60
CA LEU A 735 -11.17 -22.43 -20.40
C LEU A 735 -12.07 -21.58 -19.51
N GLY A 736 -11.56 -21.20 -18.34
CA GLY A 736 -12.27 -20.40 -17.36
C GLY A 736 -11.66 -19.02 -17.19
N PHE A 737 -12.44 -18.08 -16.68
CA PHE A 737 -11.94 -16.77 -16.27
C PHE A 737 -11.39 -16.80 -14.85
N THR A 738 -10.29 -16.08 -14.66
CA THR A 738 -9.77 -15.69 -13.35
C THR A 738 -9.17 -14.29 -13.49
N PRO A 739 -9.20 -13.43 -12.45
CA PRO A 739 -8.53 -12.14 -12.51
C PRO A 739 -7.08 -12.26 -13.01
N GLY A 740 -6.69 -11.42 -13.97
CA GLY A 740 -5.33 -11.40 -14.54
C GLY A 740 -5.09 -12.39 -15.69
N GLY A 741 -6.07 -13.22 -16.03
CA GLY A 741 -5.94 -14.14 -17.16
C GLY A 741 -7.12 -15.09 -17.30
N GLY A 742 -6.81 -16.38 -17.34
CA GLY A 742 -7.76 -17.47 -17.41
C GLY A 742 -7.12 -18.76 -16.90
N THR A 743 -7.95 -19.76 -16.66
CA THR A 743 -7.55 -21.09 -16.25
C THR A 743 -7.75 -22.06 -17.41
N ILE A 744 -6.96 -23.12 -17.42
CA ILE A 744 -7.10 -24.23 -18.36
C ILE A 744 -7.29 -25.48 -17.51
N GLN A 745 -8.41 -26.17 -17.66
CA GLN A 745 -8.70 -27.42 -16.96
C GLN A 745 -8.90 -28.53 -17.98
N VAL A 746 -8.25 -29.67 -17.77
CA VAL A 746 -8.50 -30.87 -18.60
C VAL A 746 -9.79 -31.51 -18.12
N LEU A 747 -10.77 -31.63 -19.03
CA LEU A 747 -12.12 -32.07 -18.68
C LEU A 747 -12.14 -33.51 -18.12
N SER A 748 -11.31 -34.41 -18.66
CA SER A 748 -11.28 -35.82 -18.23
C SER A 748 -10.75 -36.06 -16.84
N SER A 749 -9.76 -35.28 -16.40
CA SER A 749 -9.13 -35.42 -15.08
C SER A 749 -9.65 -34.41 -14.06
N GLU A 750 -10.38 -33.38 -14.50
CA GLU A 750 -10.76 -32.22 -13.71
C GLU A 750 -9.56 -31.47 -13.10
N LEU A 751 -8.36 -31.71 -13.62
CA LEU A 751 -7.14 -31.06 -13.15
C LEU A 751 -6.85 -29.79 -13.98
N PHE A 752 -6.55 -28.71 -13.27
CA PHE A 752 -5.99 -27.50 -13.82
C PHE A 752 -4.57 -27.74 -14.33
N VAL A 753 -4.26 -27.10 -15.45
CA VAL A 753 -2.95 -27.06 -16.06
C VAL A 753 -2.05 -26.17 -15.22
N THR A 754 -0.86 -26.66 -14.89
CA THR A 754 0.20 -25.98 -14.14
C THR A 754 1.34 -25.66 -15.10
N ALA A 755 1.85 -24.43 -15.04
CA ALA A 755 3.07 -24.03 -15.71
C ALA A 755 4.32 -24.23 -14.84
N SER A 756 5.47 -24.50 -15.46
CA SER A 756 6.75 -24.50 -14.72
C SER A 756 7.17 -23.06 -14.40
N PRO A 757 7.50 -22.71 -13.15
CA PRO A 757 8.00 -21.37 -12.83
C PRO A 757 9.31 -21.03 -13.57
N ASN A 758 10.08 -22.04 -13.99
CA ASN A 758 11.35 -21.84 -14.70
C ASN A 758 11.24 -22.05 -16.22
N GLY A 759 10.10 -22.55 -16.72
CA GLY A 759 9.94 -22.93 -18.13
C GLY A 759 10.86 -24.08 -18.57
N ASP A 760 11.32 -24.92 -17.64
CA ASP A 760 12.21 -26.05 -17.89
C ASP A 760 11.49 -27.38 -18.13
N MET A 761 10.17 -27.41 -17.89
CA MET A 761 9.33 -28.61 -17.99
C MET A 761 8.07 -28.32 -18.82
N PRO A 762 7.45 -29.35 -19.42
CA PRO A 762 6.14 -29.22 -20.05
C PRO A 762 5.09 -28.69 -19.07
N ILE A 763 4.10 -27.96 -19.59
CA ILE A 763 2.90 -27.63 -18.82
C ILE A 763 2.08 -28.91 -18.61
N THR A 764 1.51 -29.09 -17.43
CA THR A 764 0.96 -30.37 -16.97
C THR A 764 -0.38 -30.18 -16.28
N ALA A 765 -1.39 -30.98 -16.60
CA ALA A 765 -2.64 -31.05 -15.86
C ALA A 765 -2.43 -31.81 -14.53
N ALA A 766 -2.29 -31.07 -13.41
CA ALA A 766 -1.76 -31.62 -12.16
C ALA A 766 -2.36 -31.06 -10.87
N ARG A 767 -3.33 -30.13 -10.93
CA ARG A 767 -3.85 -29.45 -9.73
C ARG A 767 -5.37 -29.46 -9.66
N GLU A 768 -5.90 -29.73 -8.48
CA GLU A 768 -7.35 -29.68 -8.21
C GLU A 768 -7.85 -28.25 -7.96
N THR A 769 -6.95 -27.35 -7.56
CA THR A 769 -7.27 -25.95 -7.25
C THR A 769 -6.36 -25.01 -8.03
N VAL A 770 -6.87 -23.80 -8.28
CA VAL A 770 -6.15 -22.75 -9.01
C VAL A 770 -5.27 -21.98 -8.03
N GLY A 771 -3.95 -22.02 -8.24
CA GLY A 771 -2.98 -21.13 -7.64
C GLY A 771 -2.37 -20.18 -8.67
N SER A 772 -1.21 -19.60 -8.36
CA SER A 772 -0.51 -18.68 -9.25
C SER A 772 0.10 -19.37 -10.49
N TYR A 773 0.31 -20.69 -10.45
CA TYR A 773 0.94 -21.45 -11.54
C TYR A 773 -0.07 -21.95 -12.57
N GLU A 774 -1.37 -21.84 -12.26
CA GLU A 774 -2.49 -22.30 -13.08
C GLU A 774 -3.16 -21.14 -13.86
N VAL A 775 -2.56 -19.95 -13.80
CA VAL A 775 -3.06 -18.76 -14.51
C VAL A 775 -2.31 -18.58 -15.81
N PHE A 776 -3.08 -18.52 -16.90
CA PHE A 776 -2.59 -18.33 -18.26
C PHE A 776 -3.30 -17.17 -18.94
N ARG A 777 -2.77 -16.77 -20.08
CA ARG A 777 -3.39 -15.77 -20.94
C ARG A 777 -3.36 -16.15 -22.39
N TRP A 778 -4.51 -16.05 -23.02
CA TRP A 778 -4.67 -16.20 -24.46
C TRP A 778 -4.68 -14.82 -25.12
N THR A 779 -3.70 -14.55 -25.99
CA THR A 779 -3.60 -13.28 -26.72
C THR A 779 -3.92 -13.50 -28.19
N PRO A 780 -5.02 -12.92 -28.72
CA PRO A 780 -5.42 -13.12 -30.11
C PRO A 780 -4.41 -12.50 -31.08
N GLN A 781 -4.22 -13.15 -32.22
CA GLN A 781 -3.31 -12.76 -33.29
C GLN A 781 -4.10 -12.41 -34.56
N ALA A 782 -3.47 -11.65 -35.45
CA ALA A 782 -4.11 -11.18 -36.69
C ALA A 782 -4.54 -12.32 -37.64
N ASP A 783 -3.95 -13.50 -37.51
CA ASP A 783 -4.22 -14.70 -38.32
C ASP A 783 -5.25 -15.65 -37.71
N GLN A 784 -6.05 -15.17 -36.75
CA GLN A 784 -7.07 -15.95 -36.01
C GLN A 784 -6.47 -17.08 -35.15
N THR A 785 -5.17 -17.03 -34.86
CA THR A 785 -4.54 -17.87 -33.84
C THR A 785 -4.40 -17.10 -32.52
N TYR A 786 -3.93 -17.78 -31.48
CA TYR A 786 -3.61 -17.22 -30.18
C TYR A 786 -2.18 -17.56 -29.79
N THR A 787 -1.52 -16.67 -29.04
CA THR A 787 -0.42 -17.08 -28.17
C THR A 787 -0.95 -17.37 -26.79
N LEU A 788 -0.27 -18.27 -26.10
CA LEU A 788 -0.56 -18.64 -24.73
C LEU A 788 0.61 -18.19 -23.86
N THR A 789 0.36 -17.38 -22.84
CA THR A 789 1.37 -16.92 -21.88
C THR A 789 1.11 -17.56 -20.52
N ALA A 790 2.14 -18.13 -19.90
CA ALA A 790 2.07 -18.55 -18.50
C ALA A 790 2.39 -17.37 -17.60
N MET A 791 1.48 -17.05 -16.66
CA MET A 791 1.63 -15.81 -15.89
C MET A 791 2.72 -15.91 -14.82
N VAL A 792 2.99 -17.11 -14.30
CA VAL A 792 4.03 -17.37 -13.29
C VAL A 792 5.42 -16.89 -13.70
N ASN A 793 5.80 -16.99 -14.97
CA ASN A 793 7.12 -16.62 -15.47
C ASN A 793 7.09 -15.67 -16.68
N ARG A 794 5.89 -15.21 -17.07
CA ARG A 794 5.64 -14.30 -18.20
C ARG A 794 6.13 -14.80 -19.56
N ALA A 795 6.50 -16.07 -19.68
CA ALA A 795 6.93 -16.65 -20.92
C ALA A 795 5.74 -17.14 -21.74
N GLU A 796 5.85 -17.00 -23.06
CA GLU A 796 4.90 -17.63 -23.98
C GLU A 796 5.16 -19.13 -24.04
N VAL A 797 4.12 -19.89 -24.34
CA VAL A 797 4.17 -21.34 -24.53
C VAL A 797 4.59 -21.61 -25.96
N THR A 798 5.53 -22.55 -26.13
CA THR A 798 5.96 -23.08 -27.42
C THR A 798 5.73 -24.59 -27.47
N THR A 799 5.61 -25.10 -28.69
CA THR A 799 5.47 -26.54 -28.96
C THR A 799 6.85 -27.09 -29.33
N SER A 800 7.36 -28.06 -28.57
CA SER A 800 8.70 -28.62 -28.79
C SER A 800 8.76 -29.43 -30.10
N ALA A 801 9.85 -29.30 -30.86
CA ALA A 801 9.99 -29.92 -32.18
C ALA A 801 10.13 -31.46 -32.17
N GLY A 802 10.30 -32.07 -30.98
CA GLY A 802 10.44 -33.51 -30.80
C GLY A 802 9.12 -34.17 -30.41
N GLU A 803 8.86 -34.23 -29.12
CA GLU A 803 7.69 -34.89 -28.53
C GLU A 803 6.39 -34.05 -28.64
N GLY A 804 6.45 -32.85 -29.23
CA GLY A 804 5.28 -31.96 -29.34
C GLY A 804 4.85 -31.34 -28.01
N GLN A 805 5.66 -31.45 -26.95
CA GLN A 805 5.35 -30.94 -25.62
C GLN A 805 5.20 -29.41 -25.60
N LEU A 806 4.19 -28.94 -24.87
CA LEU A 806 3.96 -27.51 -24.65
C LEU A 806 4.80 -27.03 -23.47
N ILE A 807 5.68 -26.06 -23.68
CA ILE A 807 6.62 -25.56 -22.68
C ILE A 807 6.54 -24.04 -22.58
N ASN A 808 6.38 -23.50 -21.38
CA ASN A 808 6.29 -22.05 -21.15
C ASN A 808 7.69 -21.39 -21.04
N ASN A 809 8.43 -21.38 -22.15
CA ASN A 809 9.79 -20.84 -22.19
C ASN A 809 10.09 -19.94 -23.38
N ALA A 810 9.11 -19.65 -24.24
CA ALA A 810 9.33 -18.71 -25.34
C ALA A 810 9.42 -17.28 -24.81
N ASN A 811 10.54 -16.62 -25.10
CA ASN A 811 10.69 -15.19 -24.88
C ASN A 811 11.73 -14.61 -25.84
N SER A 812 11.69 -13.28 -26.03
CA SER A 812 12.62 -12.58 -26.92
C SER A 812 14.08 -12.68 -26.49
N THR A 813 14.35 -12.93 -25.21
CA THR A 813 15.70 -12.94 -24.63
C THR A 813 16.46 -14.23 -24.94
N ASN A 814 15.79 -15.38 -24.95
CA ASN A 814 16.39 -16.67 -25.30
C ASN A 814 16.23 -17.05 -26.78
N GLY A 815 15.47 -16.27 -27.55
CA GLY A 815 15.27 -16.45 -29.00
C GLY A 815 14.36 -17.62 -29.37
N ILE A 816 13.65 -18.21 -28.40
CA ILE A 816 12.67 -19.28 -28.66
C ILE A 816 11.36 -18.62 -29.13
N PRO A 817 10.84 -18.98 -30.32
CA PRO A 817 9.59 -18.43 -30.82
C PRO A 817 8.39 -19.00 -30.07
N ALA A 818 7.39 -18.16 -29.84
CA ALA A 818 6.11 -18.58 -29.27
C ALA A 818 5.31 -19.46 -30.22
N GLY A 819 4.60 -20.44 -29.65
CA GLY A 819 3.64 -21.26 -30.36
C GLY A 819 2.43 -20.43 -30.80
N ARG A 820 1.78 -20.89 -31.87
CA ARG A 820 0.51 -20.34 -32.36
C ARG A 820 -0.55 -21.42 -32.23
N TYR A 821 -1.64 -21.13 -31.57
CA TYR A 821 -2.67 -22.12 -31.26
C TYR A 821 -4.03 -21.69 -31.81
N ARG A 822 -4.81 -22.64 -32.33
CA ARG A 822 -6.23 -22.45 -32.66
C ARG A 822 -7.07 -23.08 -31.56
N LEU A 823 -8.03 -22.32 -31.05
CA LEU A 823 -9.05 -22.83 -30.15
C LEU A 823 -10.24 -23.27 -30.99
N VAL A 824 -10.54 -24.56 -30.99
CA VAL A 824 -11.66 -25.14 -31.74
C VAL A 824 -12.81 -25.38 -30.75
N PRO A 825 -13.90 -24.60 -30.80
CA PRO A 825 -15.06 -24.82 -29.93
C PRO A 825 -15.59 -26.23 -30.12
N THR A 826 -15.91 -26.91 -29.02
CA THR A 826 -16.49 -28.26 -29.07
C THR A 826 -17.72 -28.33 -28.17
N ASP A 827 -18.79 -28.92 -28.71
CA ASP A 827 -19.96 -29.27 -27.93
C ASP A 827 -19.74 -30.61 -27.22
N ASN A 828 -20.52 -30.87 -26.18
CA ASN A 828 -20.68 -32.23 -25.67
C ASN A 828 -21.15 -33.11 -26.84
N ALA A 829 -20.31 -34.03 -27.30
CA ALA A 829 -20.63 -34.86 -28.46
C ALA A 829 -21.98 -35.57 -28.21
N PRO A 830 -22.97 -35.44 -29.11
CA PRO A 830 -24.25 -36.11 -28.91
C PRO A 830 -24.02 -37.63 -28.86
N PRO A 831 -24.74 -38.36 -27.99
CA PRO A 831 -24.59 -39.81 -27.87
C PRO A 831 -24.82 -40.47 -29.24
N VAL A 832 -23.92 -41.37 -29.60
CA VAL A 832 -24.07 -42.19 -30.81
C VAL A 832 -25.17 -43.22 -30.55
N ASP A 833 -26.23 -43.19 -31.35
CA ASP A 833 -27.29 -44.21 -31.32
C ASP A 833 -26.76 -45.48 -32.00
N LEU A 834 -26.10 -46.34 -31.22
CA LEU A 834 -25.61 -47.64 -31.68
C LEU A 834 -26.73 -48.68 -31.59
N PRO A 835 -26.84 -49.58 -32.58
CA PRO A 835 -27.74 -50.72 -32.44
C PRO A 835 -27.31 -51.59 -31.24
N PRO A 836 -28.26 -52.14 -30.44
CA PRO A 836 -27.95 -52.92 -29.24
C PRO A 836 -27.04 -54.12 -29.53
N THR A 837 -27.15 -54.66 -30.73
CA THR A 837 -26.31 -55.72 -31.27
C THR A 837 -25.88 -55.34 -32.69
N ALA A 838 -24.61 -55.61 -33.03
CA ALA A 838 -24.05 -55.23 -34.32
C ALA A 838 -22.93 -56.16 -34.77
N THR A 839 -22.60 -56.10 -36.05
CA THR A 839 -21.32 -56.57 -36.60
C THR A 839 -20.40 -55.37 -36.82
N ILE A 840 -19.10 -55.57 -36.61
CA ILE A 840 -18.07 -54.55 -36.82
C ILE A 840 -17.32 -54.89 -38.10
N ARG A 841 -17.21 -53.93 -39.03
CA ARG A 841 -16.51 -54.10 -40.31
C ARG A 841 -15.46 -53.03 -40.48
N SER A 842 -14.24 -53.41 -40.84
CA SER A 842 -13.18 -52.45 -41.18
C SER A 842 -13.52 -51.74 -42.50
N VAL A 843 -13.38 -50.43 -42.51
CA VAL A 843 -13.58 -49.61 -43.72
C VAL A 843 -12.41 -49.79 -44.70
N GLU A 844 -11.20 -50.04 -44.21
CA GLU A 844 -9.99 -50.21 -45.04
C GLU A 844 -10.01 -51.49 -45.87
N ASN A 845 -10.12 -52.65 -45.21
CA ASN A 845 -10.02 -53.95 -45.89
C ASN A 845 -11.40 -54.54 -46.20
N THR A 846 -12.48 -53.89 -45.76
CA THR A 846 -13.87 -54.26 -45.99
C THR A 846 -14.30 -55.61 -45.39
N ARG A 847 -13.50 -56.19 -44.48
CA ARG A 847 -13.76 -57.45 -43.78
C ARG A 847 -14.35 -57.21 -42.39
N TYR A 848 -15.06 -58.22 -41.88
CA TYR A 848 -15.72 -58.20 -40.57
C TYR A 848 -14.81 -58.74 -39.46
N VAL A 849 -14.97 -58.18 -38.26
CA VAL A 849 -14.26 -58.59 -37.05
C VAL A 849 -14.78 -59.94 -36.56
N VAL A 850 -13.86 -60.87 -36.32
CA VAL A 850 -14.12 -62.22 -35.83
C VAL A 850 -13.31 -62.47 -34.56
N ALA A 851 -13.96 -63.03 -33.55
CA ALA A 851 -13.37 -63.61 -32.35
C ALA A 851 -14.24 -64.81 -31.91
N THR A 852 -13.61 -65.96 -31.65
CA THR A 852 -14.31 -67.20 -31.27
C THR A 852 -13.75 -67.77 -29.96
N ALA A 853 -14.45 -68.72 -29.36
CA ALA A 853 -13.98 -69.38 -28.13
C ALA A 853 -12.60 -70.05 -28.27
N GLY A 854 -12.23 -70.52 -29.48
CA GLY A 854 -10.92 -71.13 -29.76
C GLY A 854 -9.84 -70.14 -30.21
N ALA A 855 -10.23 -68.93 -30.62
CA ALA A 855 -9.36 -67.87 -31.08
C ALA A 855 -9.99 -66.51 -30.69
N PRO A 856 -9.81 -66.07 -29.44
CA PRO A 856 -10.56 -64.92 -28.89
C PRO A 856 -9.97 -63.57 -29.29
N THR A 857 -8.79 -63.54 -29.91
CA THR A 857 -8.19 -62.33 -30.49
C THR A 857 -9.08 -61.78 -31.61
N LEU A 858 -9.36 -60.48 -31.56
CA LEU A 858 -10.16 -59.80 -32.58
C LEU A 858 -9.33 -59.68 -33.87
N MET A 859 -9.87 -60.20 -34.97
CA MET A 859 -9.23 -60.10 -36.29
C MET A 859 -10.22 -59.74 -37.40
N THR A 860 -9.82 -58.91 -38.37
CA THR A 860 -10.62 -58.53 -39.55
C THR A 860 -10.55 -59.58 -40.67
N THR A 861 -11.00 -60.81 -40.40
CA THR A 861 -10.78 -61.96 -41.30
C THR A 861 -11.98 -62.38 -42.15
N SER A 862 -13.22 -62.10 -41.73
CA SER A 862 -14.41 -62.61 -42.46
C SER A 862 -14.77 -61.72 -43.65
N PRO A 863 -14.91 -62.25 -44.88
CA PRO A 863 -15.32 -61.48 -46.05
C PRO A 863 -16.83 -61.19 -46.11
N ASP A 864 -17.64 -61.91 -45.32
CA ASP A 864 -19.10 -61.80 -45.30
C ASP A 864 -19.66 -61.72 -43.87
N VAL A 865 -20.87 -61.17 -43.75
CA VAL A 865 -21.55 -60.94 -42.47
C VAL A 865 -21.92 -62.26 -41.76
N GLY A 866 -22.06 -63.37 -42.49
CA GLY A 866 -22.43 -64.67 -41.93
C GLY A 866 -21.31 -65.31 -41.10
N GLY A 867 -20.06 -64.98 -41.41
CA GLY A 867 -18.87 -65.36 -40.64
C GLY A 867 -18.42 -64.36 -39.57
N ALA A 868 -19.13 -63.22 -39.42
CA ALA A 868 -18.78 -62.18 -38.46
C ALA A 868 -19.22 -62.52 -37.03
N THR A 869 -18.43 -62.11 -36.04
CA THR A 869 -18.88 -62.14 -34.64
C THR A 869 -19.94 -61.07 -34.42
N ARG A 870 -21.01 -61.41 -33.69
CA ARG A 870 -22.03 -60.45 -33.27
C ARG A 870 -21.65 -59.88 -31.91
N TRP A 871 -21.67 -58.56 -31.80
CA TRP A 871 -21.25 -57.81 -30.63
C TRP A 871 -22.44 -57.11 -29.99
N ALA A 872 -22.55 -57.15 -28.67
CA ALA A 872 -23.46 -56.26 -27.93
C ALA A 872 -22.69 -55.01 -27.50
N PHE A 873 -23.30 -53.85 -27.73
CA PHE A 873 -22.82 -52.56 -27.25
C PHE A 873 -23.72 -52.09 -26.11
N ALA A 874 -23.21 -52.09 -24.88
CA ALA A 874 -23.97 -51.63 -23.72
C ALA A 874 -23.33 -50.35 -23.15
N LYS A 875 -24.15 -49.30 -23.04
CA LYS A 875 -23.78 -48.01 -22.44
C LYS A 875 -23.55 -48.18 -20.93
N VAL A 876 -22.45 -47.61 -20.41
CA VAL A 876 -22.04 -47.71 -18.99
C VAL A 876 -22.35 -46.43 -18.18
N GLU A 877 -22.46 -45.29 -18.87
CA GLU A 877 -22.97 -43.98 -18.42
C GLU A 877 -22.09 -42.93 -17.70
N GLU A 878 -20.79 -43.13 -17.50
CA GLU A 878 -19.91 -42.03 -17.06
C GLU A 878 -18.69 -41.90 -17.97
N SER A 879 -18.69 -40.90 -18.87
CA SER A 879 -17.46 -40.37 -19.45
C SER A 879 -17.41 -38.87 -19.19
N PRO A 880 -16.33 -38.36 -18.58
CA PRO A 880 -16.13 -36.93 -18.41
C PRO A 880 -15.96 -36.20 -19.77
N GLU A 881 -15.63 -36.89 -20.87
CA GLU A 881 -15.40 -36.28 -22.18
C GLU A 881 -16.62 -36.26 -23.12
N ALA A 882 -17.84 -36.34 -22.59
CA ALA A 882 -19.12 -36.24 -23.30
C ALA A 882 -19.52 -37.38 -24.27
N SER A 883 -18.63 -38.29 -24.69
CA SER A 883 -19.00 -39.54 -25.39
C SER A 883 -19.19 -40.67 -24.39
N PRO A 884 -20.38 -41.31 -24.27
CA PRO A 884 -20.58 -42.36 -23.28
C PRO A 884 -19.65 -43.55 -23.52
N TYR A 885 -19.21 -44.19 -22.43
CA TYR A 885 -18.48 -45.45 -22.52
C TYR A 885 -19.43 -46.59 -22.87
N TYR A 886 -18.95 -47.46 -23.75
CA TYR A 886 -19.60 -48.69 -24.16
C TYR A 886 -18.72 -49.87 -23.77
N THR A 887 -19.37 -50.94 -23.34
CA THR A 887 -18.75 -52.26 -23.34
C THR A 887 -19.03 -52.94 -24.67
N ILE A 888 -18.05 -53.68 -25.18
CA ILE A 888 -18.19 -54.49 -26.40
C ILE A 888 -18.16 -55.97 -25.96
N GLN A 889 -19.29 -56.66 -26.04
CA GLN A 889 -19.41 -58.05 -25.60
C GLN A 889 -19.60 -58.98 -26.79
N ASN A 890 -18.79 -60.03 -26.88
CA ASN A 890 -18.99 -61.11 -27.85
C ASN A 890 -20.25 -61.90 -27.47
N LEU A 891 -21.26 -61.93 -28.33
CA LEU A 891 -22.54 -62.58 -28.03
C LEU A 891 -22.45 -64.11 -28.03
N ASP A 892 -21.48 -64.70 -28.71
CA ASP A 892 -21.31 -66.15 -28.79
C ASP A 892 -20.60 -66.70 -27.54
N THR A 893 -19.60 -65.98 -27.02
CA THR A 893 -18.82 -66.40 -25.85
C THR A 893 -19.25 -65.74 -24.55
N GLN A 894 -20.07 -64.68 -24.62
CA GLN A 894 -20.46 -63.82 -23.49
C GLN A 894 -19.27 -63.09 -22.82
N GLN A 895 -18.10 -63.06 -23.46
CA GLN A 895 -16.90 -62.39 -22.96
C GLN A 895 -16.79 -60.96 -23.52
N TYR A 896 -16.27 -60.05 -22.71
CA TYR A 896 -16.02 -58.65 -23.05
C TYR A 896 -14.66 -58.49 -23.74
N VAL A 897 -14.60 -57.55 -24.69
CA VAL A 897 -13.36 -57.13 -25.34
C VAL A 897 -12.50 -56.42 -24.31
N THR A 898 -11.26 -56.87 -24.19
CA THR A 898 -10.25 -56.32 -23.28
C THR A 898 -8.93 -56.10 -24.03
N GLY A 899 -8.14 -55.15 -23.55
CA GLY A 899 -6.85 -54.76 -24.10
C GLY A 899 -5.79 -54.56 -23.01
N ASN A 900 -4.70 -53.89 -23.37
CA ASN A 900 -3.70 -53.44 -22.38
C ASN A 900 -3.53 -51.92 -22.42
N MET A 901 -3.00 -51.35 -21.33
CA MET A 901 -2.82 -49.91 -21.17
C MET A 901 -1.76 -49.33 -22.12
N ALA A 902 -0.83 -50.17 -22.57
CA ALA A 902 0.19 -49.77 -23.52
C ALA A 902 -0.29 -49.82 -24.99
N GLY A 903 -1.49 -50.36 -25.24
CA GLY A 903 -1.99 -50.58 -26.60
C GLY A 903 -1.12 -51.50 -27.45
N THR A 904 -0.21 -52.28 -26.87
CA THR A 904 0.81 -53.03 -27.61
C THR A 904 0.41 -54.46 -27.96
N VAL A 905 -0.77 -54.92 -27.50
CA VAL A 905 -1.24 -56.29 -27.73
C VAL A 905 -2.57 -56.28 -28.49
N PRO A 906 -2.82 -57.29 -29.34
CA PRO A 906 -4.12 -57.48 -29.95
C PRO A 906 -5.26 -57.55 -28.92
N LEU A 907 -6.33 -56.81 -29.18
CA LEU A 907 -7.56 -56.88 -28.40
C LEU A 907 -8.13 -58.30 -28.45
N SER A 908 -8.71 -58.76 -27.35
CA SER A 908 -9.31 -60.08 -27.26
C SER A 908 -10.62 -60.07 -26.48
N ALA A 909 -11.59 -60.88 -26.90
CA ALA A 909 -12.84 -61.07 -26.17
C ALA A 909 -12.68 -62.17 -25.12
N THR A 910 -12.01 -61.87 -24.00
CA THR A 910 -11.67 -62.87 -22.96
C THR A 910 -12.17 -62.51 -21.56
N ALA A 911 -12.55 -61.26 -21.31
CA ALA A 911 -12.93 -60.81 -19.98
C ALA A 911 -14.33 -61.31 -19.58
N PRO A 912 -14.53 -61.91 -18.39
CA PRO A 912 -15.83 -62.44 -17.97
C PRO A 912 -16.80 -61.37 -17.46
N ALA A 913 -16.31 -60.17 -17.14
CA ALA A 913 -17.10 -59.03 -16.68
C ALA A 913 -16.37 -57.73 -17.07
N PRO A 914 -17.10 -56.62 -17.30
CA PRO A 914 -16.48 -55.36 -17.68
C PRO A 914 -15.93 -54.62 -16.45
N GLN A 915 -14.69 -54.15 -16.56
CA GLN A 915 -14.03 -53.18 -15.69
C GLN A 915 -13.59 -51.98 -16.57
N ALA A 916 -12.83 -51.05 -16.00
CA ALA A 916 -12.30 -49.89 -16.75
C ALA A 916 -11.50 -50.27 -18.01
N TRP A 917 -10.94 -51.49 -18.09
CA TRP A 917 -10.14 -52.03 -19.21
C TRP A 917 -11.00 -52.58 -20.36
N GLU A 918 -12.31 -52.69 -20.18
CA GLU A 918 -13.26 -53.19 -21.17
C GLU A 918 -14.18 -52.06 -21.68
N HIS A 919 -13.83 -50.81 -21.35
CA HIS A 919 -14.57 -49.63 -21.76
C HIS A 919 -14.01 -49.07 -23.07
N PHE A 920 -14.91 -48.75 -23.99
CA PHE A 920 -14.59 -48.15 -25.28
C PHE A 920 -15.44 -46.91 -25.48
N GLN A 921 -14.87 -45.86 -26.06
CA GLN A 921 -15.66 -44.79 -26.67
C GLN A 921 -15.95 -45.16 -28.11
N VAL A 922 -17.18 -44.90 -28.55
CA VAL A 922 -17.57 -45.05 -29.95
C VAL A 922 -17.95 -43.68 -30.47
N VAL A 923 -17.20 -43.19 -31.46
CA VAL A 923 -17.38 -41.84 -31.97
C VAL A 923 -17.73 -41.87 -33.45
N ALA A 924 -18.81 -41.19 -33.82
CA ALA A 924 -19.16 -41.00 -35.22
C ALA A 924 -18.17 -40.05 -35.89
N TYR A 925 -17.56 -40.47 -37.00
CA TYR A 925 -16.56 -39.70 -37.73
C TYR A 925 -16.71 -39.90 -39.24
N GLN A 926 -17.02 -38.82 -39.96
CA GLN A 926 -17.16 -38.79 -41.42
C GLN A 926 -18.02 -39.92 -42.02
N GLY A 927 -19.14 -40.26 -41.36
CA GLY A 927 -20.05 -41.33 -41.81
C GLY A 927 -19.61 -42.75 -41.46
N SER A 928 -18.55 -42.91 -40.67
CA SER A 928 -18.08 -44.16 -40.05
C SER A 928 -18.00 -44.01 -38.53
N TYR A 929 -17.51 -45.02 -37.84
CA TYR A 929 -17.26 -45.00 -36.39
C TYR A 929 -15.78 -45.22 -36.09
N ILE A 930 -15.30 -44.56 -35.04
CA ILE A 930 -14.00 -44.83 -34.42
C ILE A 930 -14.27 -45.52 -33.09
N LEU A 931 -13.57 -46.61 -32.83
CA LEU A 931 -13.54 -47.26 -31.52
C LEU A 931 -12.26 -46.81 -30.81
N ILE A 932 -12.37 -46.23 -29.62
CA ILE A 932 -11.23 -45.80 -28.82
C ILE A 932 -11.24 -46.62 -27.54
N HIS A 933 -10.15 -47.31 -27.24
CA HIS A 933 -10.03 -48.05 -25.99
C HIS A 933 -9.72 -47.08 -24.86
N VAL A 934 -10.57 -47.06 -23.82
CA VAL A 934 -10.49 -46.04 -22.76
C VAL A 934 -9.18 -46.16 -21.96
N ALA A 935 -8.70 -47.39 -21.71
CA ALA A 935 -7.50 -47.56 -20.88
C ALA A 935 -6.19 -47.21 -21.60
N SER A 936 -6.12 -47.32 -22.94
CA SER A 936 -4.94 -46.88 -23.71
C SER A 936 -5.07 -45.46 -24.27
N GLY A 937 -6.31 -44.96 -24.42
CA GLY A 937 -6.58 -43.67 -25.05
C GLY A 937 -6.42 -43.66 -26.58
N HIS A 938 -6.21 -44.83 -27.20
CA HIS A 938 -5.89 -44.92 -28.62
C HIS A 938 -7.06 -45.51 -29.44
N PRO A 939 -7.26 -45.06 -30.69
CA PRO A 939 -8.14 -45.72 -31.64
C PRO A 939 -7.70 -47.15 -31.91
N VAL A 940 -8.69 -48.04 -31.98
CA VAL A 940 -8.52 -49.41 -32.44
C VAL A 940 -8.28 -49.40 -33.94
N ALA A 941 -7.11 -49.87 -34.35
CA ALA A 941 -6.68 -49.98 -35.74
C ALA A 941 -6.56 -51.45 -36.16
N SER A 942 -7.05 -51.74 -37.37
CA SER A 942 -6.72 -52.99 -38.06
C SER A 942 -5.25 -52.97 -38.48
N GLN A 943 -4.51 -54.01 -38.10
CA GLN A 943 -3.11 -54.17 -38.45
C GLN A 943 -2.96 -54.96 -39.76
N ALA A 944 -1.74 -54.98 -40.31
CA ALA A 944 -1.42 -55.71 -41.53
C ALA A 944 -1.56 -57.24 -41.40
N ASP A 945 -1.50 -57.77 -40.18
CA ASP A 945 -1.75 -59.19 -39.86
C ASP A 945 -3.23 -59.48 -39.53
N ASP A 946 -4.11 -58.55 -39.88
CA ASP A 946 -5.55 -58.53 -39.61
C ASP A 946 -5.93 -58.42 -38.12
N THR A 947 -4.98 -58.33 -37.17
CA THR A 947 -5.31 -58.14 -35.75
C THR A 947 -5.81 -56.72 -35.46
N LEU A 948 -6.64 -56.56 -34.42
CA LEU A 948 -7.07 -55.25 -33.94
C LEU A 948 -6.18 -54.83 -32.76
N ILE A 949 -5.48 -53.71 -32.90
CA ILE A 949 -4.62 -53.14 -31.86
C ILE A 949 -4.96 -51.65 -31.69
N ASP A 950 -5.01 -51.20 -30.45
CA ASP A 950 -5.25 -49.83 -30.00
C ASP A 950 -3.94 -49.06 -29.78
N ASN A 951 -3.15 -48.83 -30.84
CA ASN A 951 -1.78 -48.29 -30.75
C ASN A 951 -1.50 -47.01 -31.57
N THR A 952 -2.52 -46.40 -32.17
CA THR A 952 -2.32 -45.27 -33.09
C THR A 952 -2.79 -43.96 -32.47
N THR A 953 -2.31 -42.84 -32.99
CA THR A 953 -2.79 -41.48 -32.68
C THR A 953 -3.35 -40.79 -33.92
N THR A 954 -3.44 -41.52 -35.04
CA THR A 954 -3.92 -41.02 -36.33
C THR A 954 -5.21 -41.68 -36.74
N ILE A 955 -6.13 -40.90 -37.33
CA ILE A 955 -7.35 -41.43 -37.95
C ILE A 955 -7.08 -41.62 -39.44
N ASN A 956 -7.13 -42.87 -39.88
CA ASN A 956 -7.04 -43.26 -41.28
C ASN A 956 -7.95 -44.47 -41.54
N GLY A 957 -7.91 -45.05 -42.74
CA GLY A 957 -8.78 -46.17 -43.11
C GLY A 957 -8.78 -47.33 -42.10
N SER A 958 -7.63 -47.65 -41.48
CA SER A 958 -7.48 -48.80 -40.59
C SER A 958 -8.21 -48.63 -39.24
N THR A 959 -8.52 -47.38 -38.87
CA THR A 959 -9.22 -47.00 -37.63
C THR A 959 -10.71 -46.75 -37.81
N LEU A 960 -11.20 -46.82 -39.04
CA LEU A 960 -12.60 -46.54 -39.37
C LEU A 960 -13.39 -47.85 -39.44
N TRP A 961 -14.51 -47.85 -38.74
CA TRP A 961 -15.38 -49.01 -38.55
C TRP A 961 -16.79 -48.70 -39.03
N ALA A 962 -17.38 -49.62 -39.78
CA ALA A 962 -18.83 -49.63 -40.01
C ALA A 962 -19.47 -50.56 -38.97
N ILE A 963 -20.40 -50.02 -38.18
CA ILE A 963 -21.14 -50.74 -37.14
C ILE A 963 -22.61 -50.80 -37.58
N ALA A 964 -23.12 -52.01 -37.81
CA ALA A 964 -24.48 -52.23 -38.32
C ALA A 964 -25.11 -53.49 -37.72
N ALA A 965 -26.43 -53.46 -37.50
CA ALA A 965 -27.23 -54.50 -36.86
C ALA A 965 -27.29 -55.84 -37.63
#